data_AF-A0A940FUU5-F1
#
_entry.id   AF-A0A940FUU5-F1
#
_cell.length_a   1.000
_cell.length_b   1.000
_cell.length_c   1.000
_cell.angle_alpha   90.00
_cell.angle_beta   90.00
_cell.angle_gamma   90.00
#
_symmetry.space_group_name_H-M   'P 1'
#
loop_
_entity.id
_entity.type
_entity.pdbx_description
1 polymer ?
#
loop_
_entity_poly.entity_id
_entity_poly.type
_entity_poly.pdbx_seq_one_letter_code
_entity_poly.pdbx_strand_id
1 'polypeptide(L)'
;MAIAATAALLLGLGQPLAGAAADDVPPPPAESGEATLTAEGVVVVVADAPDASPDAFVSTEAGVIALPDEFAESLDPGAVVALEATVPADVVDAAGVEPGSVVDTGTVEGAEAGAAVVDATGGELQIVEVAQTGPAPTGEAASPMAHSLDVVLLSYPGLPVASSATNAQAWASYAADYWGAETKGVVASVTVTVTSAAGTGSCANDGSARQWDIWAQAAAAARQVPPSEGVAARDWYLASGSGRHLVAVIPSGCSWGGTLGVGTIGRIPVSDGGLVIVRDATGQQSTLVHELGHNLGLGHANGAKCDASTLSWEAADLGAAGCTIDPYYDIYSAMGFGTGNDLTPVLTPPHREFLGGYAPGELVTVTGNTAQTITLAAADGASGVRAIKAIDPVSGAAYYLELRRGAGRDANTYYATGTSCFAGYTMYCRGDFGVRVVRAQSTAPGLDSITLAGPYNTTRKDFAMQAGERFANYDCGISVRVNSFALTGGRPATANVTVTTGTQAALCKPNDLFIRQAIRDFLGREATTAETNYWSGWIATNPRAGFIERLATSDEWVQSIVNRFYQDTLGRPGDANGVAFWSNQIKTGQMSVATVAAQFYSSNEYFVNIGGNTNATWVTDLYQKLLGRTPSTSERNYWVGQITGGAMNRLQVASYFYDSVEKRRLRVNALYERLLGRTLASTDSGYAYWADWLLTHDDIELAVVLATTGDEYYIRAQTPH
;
A
#
# COMPACT_ATOMS: atom_id res chain seq x y z
N MET A 1 -17.53 -41.76 43.15
CA MET A 1 -18.26 -42.04 41.89
C MET A 1 -17.20 -42.15 40.80
N ALA A 2 -16.97 -43.34 40.23
CA ALA A 2 -17.85 -44.10 39.31
C ALA A 2 -17.76 -43.52 37.88
N ILE A 3 -17.02 -44.13 36.94
CA ILE A 3 -17.35 -45.34 36.13
C ILE A 3 -18.33 -44.97 35.00
N ALA A 4 -18.12 -45.26 33.69
CA ALA A 4 -17.08 -46.04 32.96
C ALA A 4 -16.70 -45.30 31.63
N ALA A 5 -15.67 -45.62 30.83
CA ALA A 5 -15.39 -46.82 30.01
C ALA A 5 -16.51 -47.18 28.99
N THR A 6 -16.30 -47.78 27.80
CA THR A 6 -15.15 -48.44 27.11
C THR A 6 -15.47 -48.37 25.58
N ALA A 7 -14.65 -48.69 24.55
CA ALA A 7 -13.33 -49.34 24.34
C ALA A 7 -12.66 -48.68 23.07
N ALA A 8 -11.79 -49.24 22.20
CA ALA A 8 -11.21 -50.57 21.94
C ALA A 8 -9.90 -50.45 21.09
N LEU A 9 -9.31 -51.51 20.52
CA LEU A 9 -8.50 -52.58 21.16
C LEU A 9 -7.76 -53.44 20.09
N LEU A 10 -6.53 -53.92 20.37
CA LEU A 10 -5.68 -54.86 19.54
C LEU A 10 -5.18 -54.28 18.19
N LEU A 11 -4.12 -54.75 17.50
CA LEU A 11 -2.88 -55.54 17.74
C LEU A 11 -1.95 -55.27 16.51
N GLY A 12 -0.63 -55.44 16.50
CA GLY A 12 0.35 -55.82 17.53
C GLY A 12 1.49 -56.68 16.96
N LEU A 13 2.63 -56.75 17.67
CA LEU A 13 3.80 -57.64 17.46
C LEU A 13 4.61 -57.41 16.16
N GLY A 14 5.93 -57.23 16.20
CA GLY A 14 6.83 -57.14 17.37
C GLY A 14 8.33 -57.14 16.97
N GLN A 15 9.21 -57.13 17.97
CA GLN A 15 10.66 -57.34 17.81
C GLN A 15 11.08 -58.68 18.44
N PRO A 16 12.13 -59.32 17.92
CA PRO A 16 13.10 -60.04 18.75
C PRO A 16 14.51 -59.44 18.63
N LEU A 17 15.39 -59.84 19.56
CA LEU A 17 16.73 -59.29 19.77
C LEU A 17 17.84 -60.11 19.10
N ALA A 18 18.94 -59.42 18.78
CA ALA A 18 20.33 -59.87 18.81
C ALA A 18 20.74 -61.18 18.10
N GLY A 19 21.53 -61.02 17.02
CA GLY A 19 22.56 -61.96 16.58
C GLY A 19 23.88 -61.21 16.46
N ALA A 20 25.01 -61.84 16.79
CA ALA A 20 26.32 -61.18 16.84
C ALA A 20 27.35 -61.80 15.89
N ALA A 21 28.15 -60.94 15.25
CA ALA A 21 29.43 -61.19 14.60
C ALA A 21 29.51 -62.28 13.51
N ALA A 22 29.60 -61.82 12.26
CA ALA A 22 30.46 -62.40 11.23
C ALA A 22 31.06 -61.23 10.42
N ASP A 23 32.27 -61.42 9.87
CA ASP A 23 32.99 -60.40 9.10
C ASP A 23 32.53 -60.31 7.62
N ASP A 24 33.17 -59.38 6.91
CA ASP A 24 33.26 -59.18 5.46
C ASP A 24 32.19 -58.36 4.71
N VAL A 25 32.73 -57.53 3.80
CA VAL A 25 32.09 -56.68 2.76
C VAL A 25 31.21 -55.53 3.27
N PRO A 26 31.65 -54.25 3.18
CA PRO A 26 30.72 -53.12 3.27
C PRO A 26 29.76 -53.16 2.07
N PRO A 27 28.51 -52.67 2.19
CA PRO A 27 27.64 -52.52 1.03
C PRO A 27 28.34 -51.65 -0.04
N PRO A 28 28.03 -51.84 -1.34
CA PRO A 28 28.47 -50.88 -2.35
C PRO A 28 28.00 -49.47 -1.93
N PRO A 29 28.72 -48.41 -2.31
CA PRO A 29 28.19 -47.05 -2.15
C PRO A 29 26.80 -47.01 -2.79
N ALA A 30 25.85 -46.34 -2.14
CA ALA A 30 24.54 -46.13 -2.74
C ALA A 30 24.76 -45.50 -4.13
N GLU A 31 24.25 -46.14 -5.18
CA GLU A 31 24.26 -45.52 -6.50
C GLU A 31 23.45 -44.24 -6.38
N SER A 32 24.00 -43.13 -6.87
CA SER A 32 23.43 -41.79 -6.74
C SER A 32 22.17 -41.68 -7.61
N GLY A 33 21.07 -42.21 -7.09
CA GLY A 33 19.76 -42.22 -7.72
C GLY A 33 19.22 -40.79 -7.76
N GLU A 34 19.22 -40.22 -8.96
CA GLU A 34 18.56 -38.95 -9.23
C GLU A 34 17.06 -39.06 -8.91
N ALA A 35 16.50 -38.04 -8.24
CA ALA A 35 15.08 -37.98 -7.93
C ALA A 35 14.37 -37.01 -8.88
N THR A 36 13.25 -37.46 -9.46
CA THR A 36 12.38 -36.61 -10.28
C THR A 36 11.36 -35.92 -9.39
N LEU A 37 11.37 -34.58 -9.39
CA LEU A 37 10.34 -33.76 -8.78
C LEU A 37 9.42 -33.22 -9.88
N THR A 38 8.11 -33.40 -9.71
CA THR A 38 7.09 -32.85 -10.60
C THR A 38 6.55 -31.56 -10.00
N ALA A 39 6.70 -30.44 -10.69
CA ALA A 39 6.14 -29.15 -10.28
C ALA A 39 5.13 -28.66 -11.33
N GLU A 40 3.93 -28.28 -10.90
CA GLU A 40 2.97 -27.55 -11.73
C GLU A 40 3.16 -26.04 -11.55
N GLY A 41 3.12 -25.29 -12.64
CA GLY A 41 3.19 -23.83 -12.60
C GLY A 41 2.72 -23.18 -13.90
N VAL A 42 2.58 -21.85 -13.86
CA VAL A 42 2.12 -21.05 -15.00
C VAL A 42 3.30 -20.58 -15.83
N VAL A 43 3.23 -20.80 -17.14
CA VAL A 43 4.25 -20.37 -18.12
C VAL A 43 4.14 -18.88 -18.38
N VAL A 44 5.23 -18.15 -18.11
CA VAL A 44 5.40 -16.73 -18.42
C VAL A 44 6.43 -16.61 -19.54
N VAL A 45 6.03 -15.99 -20.66
CA VAL A 45 6.88 -15.74 -21.82
C VAL A 45 7.15 -14.23 -21.92
N VAL A 46 8.43 -13.85 -21.96
CA VAL A 46 8.84 -12.44 -22.12
C VAL A 46 9.45 -12.26 -23.50
N ALA A 47 8.84 -11.41 -24.32
CA ALA A 47 9.33 -11.06 -25.65
C ALA A 47 10.03 -9.69 -25.61
N ASP A 48 11.35 -9.70 -25.70
CA ASP A 48 12.17 -8.48 -25.59
C ASP A 48 12.68 -8.02 -26.97
N ALA A 49 12.27 -6.83 -27.39
CA ALA A 49 12.51 -6.26 -28.74
C ALA A 49 11.99 -7.13 -29.93
N PRO A 50 12.07 -6.66 -31.20
CA PRO A 50 11.56 -7.40 -32.36
C PRO A 50 12.44 -8.58 -32.85
N ASP A 51 13.69 -8.66 -32.39
CA ASP A 51 14.75 -9.48 -33.03
C ASP A 51 15.48 -10.43 -32.05
N ALA A 52 14.97 -10.65 -30.82
CA ALA A 52 15.51 -11.61 -29.85
C ALA A 52 14.64 -12.86 -29.72
N SER A 53 15.24 -13.96 -29.26
CA SER A 53 14.51 -15.15 -28.79
C SER A 53 13.78 -14.84 -27.48
N PRO A 54 12.53 -15.31 -27.29
CA PRO A 54 11.77 -15.03 -26.07
C PRO A 54 12.24 -15.93 -24.90
N ASP A 55 12.54 -15.31 -23.76
CA ASP A 55 12.85 -16.05 -22.54
C ASP A 55 11.54 -16.58 -21.91
N ALA A 56 11.55 -17.85 -21.46
CA ALA A 56 10.40 -18.51 -20.86
C ALA A 56 10.71 -19.01 -19.44
N PHE A 57 9.78 -18.75 -18.52
CA PHE A 57 9.91 -19.05 -17.10
C PHE A 57 8.64 -19.70 -16.55
N VAL A 58 8.79 -20.45 -15.47
CA VAL A 58 7.67 -20.97 -14.67
C VAL A 58 7.76 -20.44 -13.25
N SER A 59 6.65 -19.90 -12.75
CA SER A 59 6.54 -19.35 -11.39
C SER A 59 5.84 -20.34 -10.46
N THR A 60 6.37 -20.49 -9.25
CA THR A 60 5.86 -21.35 -8.17
C THR A 60 5.92 -20.60 -6.83
N GLU A 61 5.23 -21.09 -5.77
CA GLU A 61 5.36 -20.50 -4.43
C GLU A 61 6.78 -20.58 -3.85
N ALA A 62 7.62 -21.50 -4.35
CA ALA A 62 9.01 -21.67 -3.94
C ALA A 62 10.01 -20.79 -4.71
N GLY A 63 9.57 -20.13 -5.80
CA GLY A 63 10.43 -19.30 -6.66
C GLY A 63 10.16 -19.46 -8.16
N VAL A 64 11.06 -18.89 -8.96
CA VAL A 64 11.00 -18.88 -10.43
C VAL A 64 12.05 -19.81 -11.02
N ILE A 65 11.65 -20.63 -11.99
CA ILE A 65 12.51 -21.57 -12.73
C ILE A 65 12.58 -21.12 -14.19
N ALA A 66 13.80 -21.04 -14.75
CA ALA A 66 14.02 -20.74 -16.17
C ALA A 66 13.94 -22.02 -17.02
N LEU A 67 13.33 -21.93 -18.20
CA LEU A 67 13.25 -23.04 -19.15
C LEU A 67 14.36 -22.97 -20.21
N PRO A 68 14.81 -24.12 -20.76
CA PRO A 68 15.66 -24.13 -21.95
C PRO A 68 14.92 -23.60 -23.18
N ASP A 69 15.63 -22.85 -24.03
CA ASP A 69 15.13 -22.17 -25.23
C ASP A 69 14.24 -23.07 -26.12
N GLU A 70 14.61 -24.35 -26.24
CA GLU A 70 13.93 -25.37 -27.06
C GLU A 70 12.50 -25.71 -26.60
N PHE A 71 12.09 -25.31 -25.39
CA PHE A 71 10.69 -25.40 -24.94
C PHE A 71 9.90 -24.11 -25.21
N ALA A 72 10.57 -22.95 -25.23
CA ALA A 72 9.94 -21.63 -25.29
C ALA A 72 9.16 -21.39 -26.60
N GLU A 73 9.62 -21.93 -27.72
CA GLU A 73 8.96 -21.77 -29.04
C GLU A 73 7.61 -22.52 -29.18
N SER A 74 7.19 -23.29 -28.16
CA SER A 74 6.10 -24.28 -28.28
C SER A 74 4.90 -24.08 -27.34
N LEU A 75 4.95 -23.10 -26.43
CA LEU A 75 3.99 -22.95 -25.33
C LEU A 75 3.21 -21.63 -25.40
N ASP A 76 1.87 -21.72 -25.26
CA ASP A 76 1.01 -20.54 -25.17
C ASP A 76 1.19 -19.83 -23.80
N PRO A 77 1.35 -18.48 -23.76
CA PRO A 77 1.47 -17.73 -22.50
C PRO A 77 0.26 -17.94 -21.58
N GLY A 78 0.51 -18.24 -20.31
CA GLY A 78 -0.53 -18.55 -19.33
C GLY A 78 -1.00 -20.01 -19.31
N ALA A 79 -0.40 -20.90 -20.11
CA ALA A 79 -0.60 -22.35 -19.95
C ALA A 79 -0.07 -22.82 -18.58
N VAL A 80 -0.78 -23.78 -17.97
CA VAL A 80 -0.29 -24.56 -16.82
C VAL A 80 0.44 -25.77 -17.38
N VAL A 81 1.69 -25.99 -16.94
CA VAL A 81 2.54 -27.10 -17.39
C VAL A 81 3.12 -27.81 -16.17
N ALA A 82 3.04 -29.14 -16.16
CA ALA A 82 3.76 -29.99 -15.22
C ALA A 82 5.18 -30.25 -15.75
N LEU A 83 6.19 -29.90 -14.96
CA LEU A 83 7.61 -30.08 -15.30
C LEU A 83 8.22 -31.15 -14.40
N GLU A 84 8.84 -32.16 -15.03
CA GLU A 84 9.70 -33.13 -14.35
C GLU A 84 11.14 -32.58 -14.31
N ALA A 85 11.62 -32.28 -13.11
CA ALA A 85 12.97 -31.77 -12.86
C ALA A 85 13.81 -32.79 -12.08
N THR A 86 15.00 -33.08 -12.59
CA THR A 86 15.97 -34.00 -11.98
C THR A 86 16.79 -33.28 -10.90
N VAL A 87 16.72 -33.73 -9.65
CA VAL A 87 17.41 -33.08 -8.52
C VAL A 87 18.68 -33.83 -8.11
N PRO A 88 19.83 -33.13 -7.89
CA PRO A 88 21.08 -33.72 -7.43
C PRO A 88 20.94 -34.51 -6.11
N ALA A 89 21.61 -35.67 -6.04
CA ALA A 89 21.47 -36.62 -4.94
C ALA A 89 21.86 -36.05 -3.56
N ASP A 90 22.79 -35.10 -3.50
CA ASP A 90 23.20 -34.43 -2.25
C ASP A 90 22.10 -33.55 -1.64
N VAL A 91 21.15 -33.08 -2.46
CA VAL A 91 19.95 -32.37 -2.00
C VAL A 91 18.88 -33.35 -1.50
N VAL A 92 18.77 -34.53 -2.14
CA VAL A 92 17.83 -35.60 -1.76
C VAL A 92 18.20 -36.19 -0.39
N ASP A 93 19.48 -36.52 -0.20
CA ASP A 93 20.03 -37.00 1.09
C ASP A 93 19.82 -35.99 2.22
N ALA A 94 19.93 -34.69 1.94
CA ALA A 94 19.73 -33.63 2.93
C ALA A 94 18.25 -33.43 3.32
N ALA A 95 17.32 -33.78 2.44
CA ALA A 95 15.87 -33.68 2.68
C ALA A 95 15.28 -34.94 3.35
N GLY A 96 15.97 -36.08 3.30
CA GLY A 96 15.48 -37.36 3.83
C GLY A 96 14.33 -37.97 3.01
N VAL A 97 14.34 -37.73 1.69
CA VAL A 97 13.34 -38.21 0.74
C VAL A 97 13.86 -39.47 0.05
N GLU A 98 13.06 -40.53 -0.05
CA GLU A 98 13.47 -41.80 -0.67
C GLU A 98 13.61 -41.65 -2.20
N PRO A 99 14.72 -42.10 -2.83
CA PRO A 99 14.91 -41.99 -4.27
C PRO A 99 13.76 -42.60 -5.09
N GLY A 100 13.18 -41.80 -5.97
CA GLY A 100 12.05 -42.21 -6.83
C GLY A 100 10.65 -42.00 -6.23
N SER A 101 10.51 -41.32 -5.09
CA SER A 101 9.19 -40.91 -4.58
C SER A 101 8.69 -39.62 -5.25
N VAL A 102 7.48 -39.64 -5.80
CA VAL A 102 6.78 -38.43 -6.29
C VAL A 102 6.23 -37.63 -5.10
N VAL A 103 6.55 -36.34 -5.04
CA VAL A 103 6.04 -35.42 -4.01
C VAL A 103 4.94 -34.55 -4.64
N ASP A 104 3.70 -34.82 -4.28
CA ASP A 104 2.51 -34.08 -4.74
C ASP A 104 2.32 -32.81 -3.88
N THR A 105 2.75 -31.66 -4.40
CA THR A 105 2.41 -30.34 -3.84
C THR A 105 1.05 -29.90 -4.39
N GLY A 106 -0.02 -30.38 -3.74
CA GLY A 106 -1.39 -30.32 -4.24
C GLY A 106 -1.94 -28.94 -4.59
N THR A 107 -3.02 -28.95 -5.37
CA THR A 107 -3.57 -27.80 -6.11
C THR A 107 -3.93 -26.58 -5.24
N VAL A 108 -3.32 -25.43 -5.54
CA VAL A 108 -3.60 -24.15 -4.85
C VAL A 108 -4.71 -23.38 -5.59
N GLU A 109 -5.94 -23.42 -5.08
CA GLU A 109 -7.00 -22.48 -5.50
C GLU A 109 -6.71 -21.08 -4.93
N GLY A 110 -6.08 -20.18 -5.71
CA GLY A 110 -5.85 -18.82 -5.21
C GLY A 110 -4.94 -17.86 -5.99
N ALA A 111 -4.72 -18.01 -7.31
CA ALA A 111 -3.88 -17.09 -8.08
C ALA A 111 -4.57 -16.57 -9.35
N GLU A 112 -4.81 -15.25 -9.43
CA GLU A 112 -5.17 -14.60 -10.69
C GLU A 112 -3.91 -14.31 -11.53
N ALA A 113 -4.00 -14.52 -12.85
CA ALA A 113 -2.86 -14.40 -13.77
C ALA A 113 -2.49 -12.94 -14.07
N GLY A 114 -1.68 -12.34 -13.19
CA GLY A 114 -1.08 -11.01 -13.40
C GLY A 114 0.13 -11.06 -14.34
N ALA A 115 -0.09 -10.95 -15.64
CA ALA A 115 0.98 -10.97 -16.64
C ALA A 115 1.98 -9.80 -16.46
N ALA A 116 3.25 -10.12 -16.21
CA ALA A 116 4.31 -9.14 -16.06
C ALA A 116 4.89 -8.73 -17.42
N VAL A 117 4.90 -7.43 -17.72
CA VAL A 117 5.78 -6.84 -18.74
C VAL A 117 7.02 -6.32 -18.01
N VAL A 118 8.16 -6.99 -18.22
CA VAL A 118 9.43 -6.62 -17.59
C VAL A 118 10.25 -5.77 -18.56
N ASP A 119 10.30 -4.46 -18.31
CA ASP A 119 11.40 -3.59 -18.77
C ASP A 119 11.80 -2.63 -17.65
N ALA A 120 12.81 -3.06 -16.89
CA ALA A 120 13.85 -2.23 -16.29
C ALA A 120 14.85 -3.16 -15.59
N THR A 121 16.14 -2.84 -15.62
CA THR A 121 17.20 -3.56 -14.87
C THR A 121 17.21 -3.21 -13.37
N GLY A 122 16.01 -3.20 -12.76
CA GLY A 122 15.79 -2.95 -11.34
C GLY A 122 16.03 -4.20 -10.49
N GLY A 123 17.30 -4.54 -10.26
CA GLY A 123 17.66 -5.55 -9.26
C GLY A 123 17.13 -5.17 -7.87
N GLU A 124 16.62 -6.14 -7.11
CA GLU A 124 16.00 -5.91 -5.81
C GLU A 124 17.02 -5.40 -4.78
N LEU A 125 16.73 -4.27 -4.14
CA LEU A 125 17.66 -3.59 -3.22
C LEU A 125 17.28 -3.81 -1.75
N GLN A 126 17.45 -5.03 -1.24
CA GLN A 126 17.26 -5.31 0.18
C GLN A 126 18.43 -4.75 1.01
N ILE A 127 18.27 -3.55 1.56
CA ILE A 127 19.27 -2.93 2.46
C ILE A 127 19.19 -3.60 3.83
N VAL A 128 20.35 -3.95 4.41
CA VAL A 128 20.46 -4.66 5.69
C VAL A 128 21.44 -3.92 6.60
N GLU A 129 20.91 -3.16 7.55
CA GLU A 129 21.69 -2.51 8.62
C GLU A 129 22.50 -3.51 9.45
N VAL A 130 23.62 -3.04 10.03
CA VAL A 130 24.18 -3.63 11.25
C VAL A 130 24.17 -2.58 12.35
N ALA A 131 23.03 -2.52 13.03
CA ALA A 131 22.84 -1.74 14.24
C ALA A 131 23.91 -2.07 15.30
N GLN A 132 24.65 -1.05 15.75
CA GLN A 132 25.32 -1.13 17.05
C GLN A 132 24.30 -0.90 18.17
N THR A 133 24.40 -1.71 19.23
CA THR A 133 23.54 -1.55 20.41
C THR A 133 23.94 -0.32 21.22
N GLY A 134 23.00 0.60 21.40
CA GLY A 134 23.13 1.82 22.18
C GLY A 134 21.77 2.37 22.58
N PRO A 135 21.70 3.29 23.56
CA PRO A 135 20.47 3.99 23.89
C PRO A 135 20.04 4.91 22.74
N ALA A 136 18.73 5.14 22.60
CA ALA A 136 18.21 6.04 21.58
C ALA A 136 18.76 7.48 21.75
N PRO A 137 19.09 8.17 20.65
CA PRO A 137 19.70 9.50 20.69
C PRO A 137 18.81 10.56 21.38
N THR A 138 19.40 11.36 22.25
CA THR A 138 18.72 12.48 22.92
C THR A 138 18.75 13.73 22.06
N GLY A 139 17.58 14.21 21.63
CA GLY A 139 17.42 15.35 20.71
C GLY A 139 17.71 16.73 21.34
N GLU A 140 18.96 16.99 21.72
CA GLU A 140 19.46 18.34 21.95
C GLU A 140 19.93 18.95 20.61
N ALA A 141 19.73 20.26 20.41
CA ALA A 141 19.97 20.89 19.11
C ALA A 141 21.47 20.95 18.78
N ALA A 142 21.92 20.14 17.82
CA ALA A 142 23.32 20.07 17.41
C ALA A 142 23.85 21.43 16.92
N SER A 143 25.07 21.77 17.32
CA SER A 143 25.78 22.96 16.86
C SER A 143 26.48 22.70 15.52
N PRO A 144 26.66 23.70 14.65
CA PRO A 144 27.35 23.55 13.37
C PRO A 144 28.74 22.90 13.50
N MET A 145 28.94 21.75 12.84
CA MET A 145 30.14 20.92 12.90
C MET A 145 30.76 20.69 11.51
N ALA A 146 32.08 20.63 11.46
CA ALA A 146 32.81 20.21 10.27
C ALA A 146 33.11 18.70 10.32
N HIS A 147 32.89 18.02 9.21
CA HIS A 147 33.02 16.56 9.07
C HIS A 147 34.20 16.18 8.17
N SER A 148 34.67 14.94 8.29
CA SER A 148 35.50 14.28 7.27
C SER A 148 34.78 13.05 6.70
N LEU A 149 35.02 12.76 5.42
CA LEU A 149 34.45 11.65 4.68
C LEU A 149 35.59 10.97 3.90
N ASP A 150 36.21 9.98 4.54
CA ASP A 150 37.35 9.25 3.98
C ASP A 150 36.84 8.04 3.19
N VAL A 151 36.87 8.15 1.87
CA VAL A 151 36.40 7.14 0.91
C VAL A 151 37.57 6.26 0.47
N VAL A 152 37.35 4.95 0.47
CA VAL A 152 38.35 3.94 0.15
C VAL A 152 37.80 2.99 -0.91
N LEU A 153 38.36 3.06 -2.11
CA LEU A 153 38.09 2.11 -3.18
C LEU A 153 38.86 0.81 -2.90
N LEU A 154 38.16 -0.25 -2.48
CA LEU A 154 38.77 -1.56 -2.28
C LEU A 154 38.74 -2.38 -3.57
N SER A 155 39.87 -2.96 -3.95
CA SER A 155 39.97 -3.89 -5.08
C SER A 155 40.26 -5.32 -4.58
N TYR A 156 39.55 -6.31 -5.12
CA TYR A 156 39.66 -7.72 -4.71
C TYR A 156 40.11 -8.58 -5.91
N PRO A 157 41.04 -9.55 -5.73
CA PRO A 157 41.53 -10.38 -6.84
C PRO A 157 40.41 -11.14 -7.56
N GLY A 158 40.41 -11.09 -8.90
CA GLY A 158 39.45 -11.82 -9.74
C GLY A 158 38.08 -11.15 -9.91
N LEU A 159 37.79 -10.06 -9.20
CA LEU A 159 36.57 -9.26 -9.37
C LEU A 159 36.80 -8.03 -10.27
N PRO A 160 35.74 -7.43 -10.84
CA PRO A 160 35.82 -6.13 -11.48
C PRO A 160 36.47 -5.07 -10.56
N VAL A 161 37.23 -4.14 -11.14
CA VAL A 161 37.76 -3.00 -10.38
C VAL A 161 36.60 -2.07 -10.05
N ALA A 162 36.52 -1.62 -8.79
CA ALA A 162 35.52 -0.63 -8.39
C ALA A 162 35.71 0.71 -9.12
N SER A 163 34.65 1.51 -9.13
CA SER A 163 34.52 2.80 -9.81
C SER A 163 35.68 3.77 -9.60
N SER A 164 35.85 4.66 -10.57
CA SER A 164 36.97 5.61 -10.57
C SER A 164 36.92 6.55 -9.36
N ALA A 165 38.09 7.01 -8.90
CA ALA A 165 38.19 8.01 -7.83
C ALA A 165 37.39 9.29 -8.14
N THR A 166 37.23 9.65 -9.42
CA THR A 166 36.38 10.76 -9.88
C THR A 166 34.90 10.51 -9.60
N ASN A 167 34.41 9.28 -9.78
CA ASN A 167 33.02 8.90 -9.52
C ASN A 167 32.74 8.91 -8.02
N ALA A 168 33.61 8.25 -7.24
CA ALA A 168 33.51 8.22 -5.79
C ALA A 168 33.58 9.63 -5.17
N GLN A 169 34.45 10.51 -5.69
CA GLN A 169 34.50 11.92 -5.32
C GLN A 169 33.18 12.63 -5.64
N ALA A 170 32.57 12.38 -6.80
CA ALA A 170 31.30 13.01 -7.18
C ALA A 170 30.14 12.59 -6.28
N TRP A 171 30.04 11.30 -5.92
CA TRP A 171 29.01 10.79 -4.99
C TRP A 171 29.20 11.34 -3.58
N ALA A 172 30.44 11.37 -3.09
CA ALA A 172 30.77 11.93 -1.78
C ALA A 172 30.48 13.44 -1.70
N SER A 173 30.78 14.20 -2.76
CA SER A 173 30.39 15.61 -2.87
C SER A 173 28.87 15.80 -2.93
N TYR A 174 28.14 14.97 -3.70
CA TYR A 174 26.67 15.01 -3.73
C TYR A 174 26.07 14.78 -2.34
N ALA A 175 26.57 13.80 -1.59
CA ALA A 175 26.10 13.52 -0.24
C ALA A 175 26.45 14.65 0.75
N ALA A 176 27.62 15.27 0.61
CA ALA A 176 27.99 16.47 1.37
C ALA A 176 27.03 17.65 1.11
N ASP A 177 26.74 17.94 -0.16
CA ASP A 177 25.80 18.99 -0.58
C ASP A 177 24.35 18.67 -0.16
N TYR A 178 23.96 17.38 -0.14
CA TYR A 178 22.68 16.94 0.41
C TYR A 178 22.58 17.27 1.90
N TRP A 179 23.53 16.78 2.71
CA TRP A 179 23.46 16.88 4.16
C TRP A 179 23.65 18.32 4.66
N GLY A 180 24.52 19.11 4.02
CA GLY A 180 24.63 20.55 4.30
C GLY A 180 23.33 21.32 4.02
N ALA A 181 22.64 21.00 2.92
CA ALA A 181 21.36 21.65 2.57
C ALA A 181 20.21 21.22 3.49
N GLU A 182 20.06 19.92 3.75
CA GLU A 182 18.92 19.41 4.52
C GLU A 182 19.01 19.76 6.01
N THR A 183 20.21 19.71 6.60
CA THR A 183 20.48 20.17 7.98
C THR A 183 20.64 21.69 8.11
N LYS A 184 20.36 22.48 7.05
CA LYS A 184 20.49 23.95 7.04
C LYS A 184 21.88 24.47 7.48
N GLY A 185 22.93 23.68 7.26
CA GLY A 185 24.32 24.01 7.63
C GLY A 185 24.73 23.62 9.06
N VAL A 186 23.96 22.76 9.76
CA VAL A 186 24.47 22.12 10.99
C VAL A 186 25.57 21.11 10.64
N VAL A 187 25.42 20.38 9.53
CA VAL A 187 26.58 19.83 8.78
C VAL A 187 27.20 21.01 8.03
N ALA A 188 28.18 21.67 8.65
CA ALA A 188 28.70 22.98 8.20
C ALA A 188 29.65 22.87 7.01
N SER A 189 30.38 21.75 6.90
CA SER A 189 31.26 21.41 5.79
C SER A 189 31.66 19.94 5.87
N VAL A 190 31.80 19.24 4.74
CA VAL A 190 32.37 17.89 4.69
C VAL A 190 33.68 17.93 3.89
N THR A 191 34.78 17.50 4.48
CA THR A 191 36.05 17.30 3.77
C THR A 191 36.10 15.89 3.22
N VAL A 192 36.14 15.74 1.89
CA VAL A 192 36.22 14.42 1.24
C VAL A 192 37.67 14.07 0.93
N THR A 193 38.07 12.86 1.32
CA THR A 193 39.32 12.22 0.87
C THR A 193 38.94 11.00 0.02
N VAL A 194 39.61 10.77 -1.12
CA VAL A 194 39.44 9.51 -1.87
C VAL A 194 40.79 8.80 -1.98
N THR A 195 40.81 7.53 -1.57
CA THR A 195 41.97 6.64 -1.61
C THR A 195 41.61 5.31 -2.25
N SER A 196 42.60 4.48 -2.57
CA SER A 196 42.38 3.13 -3.07
C SER A 196 43.36 2.14 -2.42
N ALA A 197 42.91 0.89 -2.26
CA ALA A 197 43.70 -0.18 -1.66
C ALA A 197 43.33 -1.56 -2.23
N ALA A 198 44.18 -2.55 -1.98
CA ALA A 198 43.85 -3.94 -2.17
C ALA A 198 43.15 -4.47 -0.91
N GLY A 199 41.92 -4.99 -1.09
CA GLY A 199 41.24 -5.79 -0.08
C GLY A 199 41.81 -7.20 0.00
N THR A 200 41.57 -7.86 1.13
CA THR A 200 42.05 -9.20 1.45
C THR A 200 40.90 -10.07 1.95
N GLY A 201 40.98 -11.38 1.71
CA GLY A 201 39.88 -12.30 2.00
C GLY A 201 38.71 -12.16 1.02
N SER A 202 37.49 -12.43 1.50
CA SER A 202 36.25 -12.26 0.74
C SER A 202 35.70 -10.84 0.93
N CYS A 203 34.92 -10.38 -0.04
CA CYS A 203 34.09 -9.18 0.07
C CYS A 203 32.58 -9.47 0.08
N ALA A 204 32.14 -10.73 0.02
CA ALA A 204 30.72 -11.10 0.04
C ALA A 204 30.10 -10.92 1.44
N ASN A 205 28.83 -10.54 1.54
CA ASN A 205 28.14 -10.28 2.81
C ASN A 205 27.73 -11.58 3.53
N ASP A 206 28.70 -12.32 4.07
CA ASP A 206 28.49 -13.54 4.87
C ASP A 206 28.26 -13.26 6.39
N GLY A 207 27.96 -12.00 6.75
CA GLY A 207 27.51 -11.59 8.08
C GLY A 207 28.28 -10.40 8.65
N SER A 208 27.83 -9.88 9.80
CA SER A 208 28.37 -8.65 10.41
C SER A 208 29.89 -8.69 10.65
N ALA A 209 30.45 -9.85 11.01
CA ALA A 209 31.89 -10.03 11.21
C ALA A 209 32.73 -9.67 9.98
N ARG A 210 32.19 -9.86 8.77
CA ARG A 210 32.82 -9.47 7.50
C ARG A 210 32.82 -7.97 7.30
N GLN A 211 31.70 -7.31 7.58
CA GLN A 211 31.57 -5.86 7.46
C GLN A 211 32.56 -5.17 8.42
N TRP A 212 32.67 -5.68 9.64
CA TRP A 212 33.66 -5.26 10.64
C TRP A 212 35.12 -5.40 10.20
N ASP A 213 35.43 -6.36 9.34
CA ASP A 213 36.74 -6.57 8.71
C ASP A 213 36.96 -5.66 7.50
N ILE A 214 36.00 -5.56 6.57
CA ILE A 214 36.03 -4.64 5.42
C ILE A 214 36.28 -3.20 5.89
N TRP A 215 35.59 -2.76 6.95
CA TRP A 215 35.84 -1.45 7.56
C TRP A 215 37.22 -1.33 8.23
N ALA A 216 37.76 -2.39 8.82
CA ALA A 216 39.11 -2.37 9.40
C ALA A 216 40.19 -2.26 8.30
N GLN A 217 40.02 -2.97 7.19
CA GLN A 217 40.90 -2.90 6.02
C GLN A 217 40.85 -1.51 5.36
N ALA A 218 39.65 -0.95 5.16
CA ALA A 218 39.48 0.41 4.65
C ALA A 218 40.07 1.46 5.59
N ALA A 219 39.83 1.36 6.90
CA ALA A 219 40.36 2.31 7.88
C ALA A 219 41.89 2.30 7.93
N ALA A 220 42.53 1.13 7.83
CA ALA A 220 43.99 1.02 7.75
C ALA A 220 44.54 1.78 6.53
N ALA A 221 43.91 1.63 5.37
CA ALA A 221 44.29 2.31 4.13
C ALA A 221 44.10 3.83 4.22
N ALA A 222 42.90 4.30 4.61
CA ALA A 222 42.59 5.73 4.76
C ALA A 222 43.56 6.44 5.73
N ARG A 223 43.90 5.76 6.83
CA ARG A 223 44.79 6.28 7.89
C ARG A 223 46.28 6.02 7.64
N GLN A 224 46.63 5.31 6.57
CA GLN A 224 47.99 4.93 6.17
C GLN A 224 48.76 4.17 7.28
N VAL A 225 48.06 3.29 8.01
CA VAL A 225 48.64 2.45 9.07
C VAL A 225 48.72 0.97 8.64
N PRO A 226 49.55 0.12 9.28
CA PRO A 226 49.61 -1.30 8.96
C PRO A 226 48.25 -2.00 9.16
N PRO A 227 47.91 -3.06 8.39
CA PRO A 227 46.64 -3.78 8.53
C PRO A 227 46.38 -4.32 9.95
N SER A 228 47.43 -4.64 10.72
CA SER A 228 47.34 -5.04 12.13
C SER A 228 46.76 -3.96 13.06
N GLU A 229 46.73 -2.71 12.63
CA GLU A 229 46.13 -1.58 13.36
C GLU A 229 44.73 -1.20 12.83
N GLY A 230 44.23 -1.88 11.78
CA GLY A 230 42.97 -1.55 11.10
C GLY A 230 41.74 -1.50 12.02
N VAL A 231 41.68 -2.36 13.04
CA VAL A 231 40.63 -2.33 14.08
C VAL A 231 40.66 -1.01 14.87
N ALA A 232 41.84 -0.57 15.32
CA ALA A 232 41.99 0.69 16.05
C ALA A 232 41.81 1.92 15.14
N ALA A 233 42.20 1.81 13.87
CA ALA A 233 41.97 2.84 12.86
C ALA A 233 40.46 3.01 12.57
N ARG A 234 39.69 1.92 12.53
CA ARG A 234 38.23 1.89 12.36
C ARG A 234 37.53 2.48 13.57
N ASP A 235 37.87 2.03 14.77
CA ASP A 235 37.21 2.45 16.01
C ASP A 235 37.43 3.95 16.31
N TRP A 236 38.43 4.58 15.69
CA TRP A 236 38.64 6.03 15.71
C TRP A 236 37.59 6.83 14.92
N TYR A 237 36.93 6.25 13.92
CA TYR A 237 35.76 6.86 13.24
C TYR A 237 34.50 6.76 14.12
N LEU A 238 34.35 5.65 14.85
CA LEU A 238 33.27 5.41 15.82
C LEU A 238 33.42 6.17 17.16
N ALA A 239 34.46 6.99 17.32
CA ALA A 239 34.58 7.85 18.48
C ALA A 239 33.45 8.90 18.46
N SER A 240 32.75 9.06 19.59
CA SER A 240 31.60 9.97 19.66
C SER A 240 32.01 11.45 19.61
N GLY A 241 31.15 12.31 19.05
CA GLY A 241 31.41 13.73 18.82
C GLY A 241 32.53 14.00 17.81
N SER A 242 32.77 13.07 16.87
CA SER A 242 33.89 13.12 15.93
C SER A 242 33.60 13.81 14.60
N GLY A 243 32.39 13.70 14.06
CA GLY A 243 32.05 14.05 12.68
C GLY A 243 32.85 13.27 11.61
N ARG A 244 33.45 12.11 11.93
CA ARG A 244 34.37 11.39 11.02
C ARG A 244 33.74 10.15 10.41
N HIS A 245 33.59 10.15 9.10
CA HIS A 245 32.95 9.07 8.35
C HIS A 245 33.97 8.32 7.48
N LEU A 246 33.90 6.99 7.47
CA LEU A 246 34.66 6.10 6.59
C LEU A 246 33.71 5.44 5.58
N VAL A 247 34.02 5.47 4.29
CA VAL A 247 33.25 4.78 3.24
C VAL A 247 34.12 3.75 2.55
N ALA A 248 33.85 2.46 2.76
CA ALA A 248 34.45 1.38 2.00
C ALA A 248 33.62 1.12 0.74
N VAL A 249 34.12 1.51 -0.44
CA VAL A 249 33.51 1.17 -1.73
C VAL A 249 34.03 -0.18 -2.18
N ILE A 250 33.13 -1.13 -2.42
CA ILE A 250 33.46 -2.51 -2.81
C ILE A 250 32.96 -2.84 -4.23
N PRO A 251 33.64 -3.75 -4.97
CA PRO A 251 33.25 -4.13 -6.32
C PRO A 251 31.80 -4.60 -6.49
N SER A 252 31.21 -4.31 -7.64
CA SER A 252 29.91 -4.83 -8.07
C SER A 252 29.83 -6.36 -8.04
N GLY A 253 30.95 -7.05 -8.29
CA GLY A 253 31.08 -8.51 -8.23
C GLY A 253 31.06 -9.14 -6.82
N CYS A 254 31.00 -8.34 -5.75
CA CYS A 254 30.81 -8.87 -4.40
C CYS A 254 29.35 -9.36 -4.22
N SER A 255 29.17 -10.60 -3.77
CA SER A 255 27.83 -11.17 -3.51
C SER A 255 27.23 -10.60 -2.23
N TRP A 256 26.11 -9.86 -2.36
CA TRP A 256 25.49 -9.07 -1.28
C TRP A 256 23.97 -9.27 -1.18
N GLY A 257 23.37 -10.24 -1.88
CA GLY A 257 21.94 -10.56 -1.73
C GLY A 257 20.97 -9.41 -2.04
N GLY A 258 21.35 -8.50 -2.95
CA GLY A 258 20.59 -7.29 -3.27
C GLY A 258 21.04 -6.03 -2.53
N THR A 259 21.65 -6.18 -1.34
CA THR A 259 22.13 -5.05 -0.52
C THR A 259 23.14 -4.17 -1.28
N LEU A 260 22.86 -2.87 -1.40
CA LEU A 260 23.80 -1.88 -1.95
C LEU A 260 24.67 -1.20 -0.88
N GLY A 261 24.21 -1.13 0.36
CA GLY A 261 24.90 -0.42 1.42
C GLY A 261 24.65 -1.01 2.79
N VAL A 262 25.53 -0.65 3.72
CA VAL A 262 25.33 -0.85 5.15
C VAL A 262 26.11 0.22 5.92
N GLY A 263 25.41 0.96 6.76
CA GLY A 263 25.94 1.97 7.67
C GLY A 263 25.99 1.49 9.12
N THR A 264 26.81 2.17 9.91
CA THR A 264 26.63 2.22 11.36
C THR A 264 25.74 3.39 11.75
N ILE A 265 25.09 3.30 12.91
CA ILE A 265 24.16 4.33 13.38
C ILE A 265 24.76 5.20 14.50
N GLY A 266 24.68 6.52 14.31
CA GLY A 266 25.19 7.54 15.23
C GLY A 266 24.37 7.61 16.52
N ARG A 267 25.06 7.86 17.65
CA ARG A 267 24.47 7.88 19.00
C ARG A 267 24.18 9.30 19.48
N ILE A 268 24.96 10.28 19.03
CA ILE A 268 24.71 11.71 19.22
C ILE A 268 24.38 12.34 17.87
N PRO A 269 23.16 12.88 17.65
CA PRO A 269 22.71 13.38 16.36
C PRO A 269 23.64 14.43 15.76
N VAL A 270 23.89 14.31 14.45
CA VAL A 270 24.83 15.10 13.65
C VAL A 270 26.30 15.05 14.09
N SER A 271 26.63 14.99 15.39
CA SER A 271 28.02 15.14 15.86
C SER A 271 28.85 13.86 15.84
N ASP A 272 28.22 12.69 15.78
CA ASP A 272 28.95 11.42 15.65
C ASP A 272 29.49 11.21 14.22
N GLY A 273 30.53 10.38 14.16
CA GLY A 273 31.04 9.81 12.92
C GLY A 273 30.51 8.39 12.71
N GLY A 274 31.15 7.65 11.81
CA GLY A 274 30.92 6.22 11.69
C GLY A 274 31.41 5.62 10.38
N LEU A 275 30.82 4.51 9.99
CA LEU A 275 31.31 3.60 8.97
C LEU A 275 30.19 3.29 7.97
N VAL A 276 30.56 3.19 6.69
CA VAL A 276 29.67 2.83 5.57
C VAL A 276 30.40 1.83 4.68
N ILE A 277 29.70 0.82 4.19
CA ILE A 277 30.07 0.10 2.96
C ILE A 277 29.07 0.50 1.87
N VAL A 278 29.56 0.75 0.66
CA VAL A 278 28.72 0.89 -0.54
C VAL A 278 29.24 -0.05 -1.63
N ARG A 279 28.36 -0.89 -2.17
CA ARG A 279 28.62 -1.71 -3.35
C ARG A 279 28.53 -0.85 -4.60
N ASP A 280 29.43 -1.10 -5.55
CA ASP A 280 29.57 -0.32 -6.79
C ASP A 280 28.47 -0.61 -7.83
N ALA A 281 27.21 -0.40 -7.44
CA ALA A 281 25.95 -0.59 -8.15
C ALA A 281 25.64 0.39 -9.32
N THR A 282 24.34 0.68 -9.42
CA THR A 282 23.76 1.94 -9.92
C THR A 282 22.96 2.57 -8.77
N GLY A 283 22.75 3.89 -8.76
CA GLY A 283 22.05 4.57 -7.66
C GLY A 283 22.91 4.86 -6.42
N GLN A 284 24.24 4.76 -6.51
CA GLN A 284 25.18 4.98 -5.39
C GLN A 284 25.00 6.35 -4.72
N GLN A 285 24.50 7.38 -5.42
CA GLN A 285 24.28 8.71 -4.85
C GLN A 285 23.23 8.68 -3.73
N SER A 286 22.08 8.03 -4.00
CA SER A 286 21.03 7.82 -3.00
C SER A 286 21.48 6.88 -1.88
N THR A 287 22.17 5.79 -2.20
CA THR A 287 22.69 4.86 -1.18
C THR A 287 23.67 5.56 -0.24
N LEU A 288 24.65 6.30 -0.76
CA LEU A 288 25.63 7.00 0.08
C LEU A 288 24.99 8.11 0.92
N VAL A 289 23.94 8.78 0.44
CA VAL A 289 23.16 9.68 1.31
C VAL A 289 22.50 8.88 2.44
N HIS A 290 21.77 7.80 2.14
CA HIS A 290 21.07 6.95 3.09
C HIS A 290 21.99 6.46 4.22
N GLU A 291 23.10 5.80 3.88
CA GLU A 291 24.03 5.24 4.87
C GLU A 291 24.73 6.31 5.72
N LEU A 292 24.94 7.52 5.17
CA LEU A 292 25.43 8.66 5.96
C LEU A 292 24.35 9.25 6.88
N GLY A 293 23.06 9.10 6.54
CA GLY A 293 21.94 9.44 7.41
C GLY A 293 21.95 8.62 8.71
N HIS A 294 22.28 7.34 8.63
CA HIS A 294 22.49 6.49 9.81
C HIS A 294 23.62 7.02 10.69
N ASN A 295 24.79 7.36 10.14
CA ASN A 295 25.89 7.95 10.92
C ASN A 295 25.50 9.30 11.58
N LEU A 296 24.55 10.04 11.01
CA LEU A 296 24.00 11.28 11.60
C LEU A 296 22.91 11.01 12.66
N GLY A 297 22.51 9.75 12.88
CA GLY A 297 21.56 9.30 13.90
C GLY A 297 20.13 9.05 13.40
N LEU A 298 19.90 9.00 12.09
CA LEU A 298 18.58 8.66 11.54
C LEU A 298 18.36 7.15 11.49
N GLY A 299 17.13 6.72 11.78
CA GLY A 299 16.58 5.44 11.39
C GLY A 299 15.90 5.54 10.02
N HIS A 300 15.05 4.59 9.70
CA HIS A 300 14.42 4.49 8.39
C HIS A 300 13.19 5.40 8.23
N ALA A 301 12.80 5.66 6.99
CA ALA A 301 11.51 6.24 6.66
C ALA A 301 10.59 5.14 6.11
N ASN A 302 9.67 4.71 6.97
CA ASN A 302 8.88 3.50 6.85
C ASN A 302 7.45 3.80 6.38
N GLY A 303 6.74 2.80 5.87
CA GLY A 303 5.32 2.92 5.51
C GLY A 303 4.44 2.20 6.52
N ALA A 304 3.41 2.86 7.05
CA ALA A 304 2.32 2.15 7.71
C ALA A 304 1.46 1.46 6.65
N LYS A 305 1.32 0.14 6.74
CA LYS A 305 0.37 -0.67 5.94
C LYS A 305 -0.64 -1.26 6.91
N CYS A 306 -1.91 -1.15 6.60
CA CYS A 306 -2.94 -1.91 7.30
C CYS A 306 -3.92 -2.46 6.27
N ASP A 307 -4.67 -3.51 6.65
CA ASP A 307 -5.64 -4.10 5.74
C ASP A 307 -6.69 -3.10 5.26
N ALA A 308 -7.21 -3.32 4.04
CA ALA A 308 -8.16 -2.43 3.37
C ALA A 308 -9.45 -2.19 4.19
N SER A 309 -9.78 -3.11 5.11
CA SER A 309 -10.87 -3.03 6.08
C SER A 309 -10.55 -2.21 7.34
N THR A 310 -9.43 -1.49 7.38
CA THR A 310 -9.02 -0.64 8.53
C THR A 310 -8.54 0.76 8.16
N LEU A 311 -8.29 1.08 6.88
CA LEU A 311 -7.76 2.39 6.48
C LEU A 311 -8.78 3.29 5.80
N SER A 312 -9.06 4.40 6.48
CA SER A 312 -9.02 5.70 5.84
C SER A 312 -8.05 6.59 6.62
N TRP A 313 -7.82 7.79 6.11
CA TRP A 313 -7.15 8.85 6.85
C TRP A 313 -7.74 9.08 8.27
N GLU A 314 -9.05 8.88 8.51
CA GLU A 314 -9.69 9.08 9.83
C GLU A 314 -9.42 7.93 10.85
N ALA A 315 -8.64 6.90 10.48
CA ALA A 315 -8.35 5.73 11.34
C ALA A 315 -6.90 5.23 11.33
N ALA A 316 -5.99 5.90 10.62
CA ALA A 316 -4.63 5.41 10.39
C ALA A 316 -3.70 5.62 11.60
N ASP A 317 -3.56 4.62 12.48
CA ASP A 317 -2.42 4.55 13.40
C ASP A 317 -2.00 3.14 13.84
N LEU A 318 -0.74 3.07 14.26
CA LEU A 318 0.01 1.88 14.66
C LEU A 318 -0.42 1.41 16.05
N GLY A 319 -1.42 0.54 16.06
CA GLY A 319 -2.09 0.02 17.26
C GLY A 319 -3.42 -0.67 16.95
N ALA A 320 -4.03 -0.36 15.80
CA ALA A 320 -5.16 -1.13 15.27
C ALA A 320 -4.72 -2.56 14.91
N ALA A 321 -5.56 -3.55 15.24
CA ALA A 321 -5.34 -4.94 14.85
C ALA A 321 -5.49 -5.10 13.33
N GLY A 322 -4.35 -5.22 12.63
CA GLY A 322 -4.28 -5.25 11.16
C GLY A 322 -3.20 -4.35 10.55
N CYS A 323 -2.52 -3.51 11.34
CA CYS A 323 -1.41 -2.67 10.87
C CYS A 323 -0.03 -3.32 11.00
N THR A 324 0.72 -3.41 9.90
CA THR A 324 2.18 -3.62 9.83
C THR A 324 2.93 -2.29 9.63
N ILE A 325 4.20 -2.27 10.04
CA ILE A 325 5.16 -1.26 9.59
C ILE A 325 6.05 -1.95 8.57
N ASP A 326 6.03 -1.46 7.34
CA ASP A 326 6.86 -1.98 6.27
C ASP A 326 8.15 -1.10 6.22
N PRO A 327 9.34 -1.64 6.50
CA PRO A 327 10.57 -0.84 6.54
C PRO A 327 10.91 -0.21 5.19
N TYR A 328 11.54 0.97 5.20
CA TYR A 328 11.92 1.75 4.00
C TYR A 328 10.76 2.23 3.09
N TYR A 329 9.50 1.92 3.39
CA TYR A 329 8.37 2.17 2.47
C TYR A 329 7.95 3.65 2.31
N ASP A 330 8.68 4.63 2.86
CA ASP A 330 8.51 6.04 2.50
C ASP A 330 9.43 6.48 1.34
N ILE A 331 9.00 6.20 0.10
CA ILE A 331 9.67 6.63 -1.14
C ILE A 331 9.76 8.16 -1.35
N TYR A 332 9.19 8.97 -0.45
CA TYR A 332 9.30 10.42 -0.45
C TYR A 332 10.46 10.93 0.43
N SER A 333 11.28 10.03 0.97
CA SER A 333 12.36 10.32 1.93
C SER A 333 13.68 9.67 1.52
N ALA A 334 14.81 10.33 1.81
CA ALA A 334 16.14 9.76 1.58
C ALA A 334 16.42 8.50 2.42
N MET A 335 15.76 8.38 3.59
CA MET A 335 15.84 7.20 4.46
C MET A 335 14.81 6.12 4.09
N GLY A 336 14.12 6.26 2.96
CA GLY A 336 13.27 5.23 2.37
C GLY A 336 13.96 4.49 1.22
N PHE A 337 13.21 3.67 0.50
CA PHE A 337 13.69 2.83 -0.59
C PHE A 337 14.17 3.64 -1.81
N GLY A 338 15.41 3.40 -2.24
CA GLY A 338 16.04 4.07 -3.38
C GLY A 338 15.69 3.42 -4.72
N THR A 339 14.98 4.12 -5.60
CA THR A 339 14.45 3.57 -6.86
C THR A 339 15.43 3.63 -8.04
N GLY A 340 16.73 3.39 -7.83
CA GLY A 340 17.77 3.33 -8.87
C GLY A 340 18.15 4.63 -9.61
N ASN A 341 17.25 5.62 -9.69
CA ASN A 341 17.39 6.82 -10.54
C ASN A 341 18.39 7.89 -10.05
N ASP A 342 19.37 7.54 -9.19
CA ASP A 342 20.39 8.45 -8.60
C ASP A 342 19.87 9.71 -7.85
N LEU A 343 18.56 9.84 -7.66
CA LEU A 343 17.91 11.09 -7.26
C LEU A 343 17.25 10.99 -5.88
N THR A 344 17.80 11.73 -4.93
CA THR A 344 17.45 11.61 -3.51
C THR A 344 16.46 12.71 -3.09
N PRO A 345 15.24 12.38 -2.60
CA PRO A 345 14.24 13.36 -2.17
C PRO A 345 14.63 14.10 -0.87
N VAL A 346 13.91 15.16 -0.52
CA VAL A 346 14.05 15.82 0.80
C VAL A 346 13.65 14.89 1.96
N LEU A 347 14.11 15.20 3.19
CA LEU A 347 13.80 14.41 4.38
C LEU A 347 12.31 14.47 4.78
N THR A 348 11.86 13.51 5.59
CA THR A 348 10.61 13.63 6.36
C THR A 348 10.75 14.67 7.48
N PRO A 349 9.64 15.21 8.03
CA PRO A 349 9.73 16.25 9.05
C PRO A 349 10.31 15.79 10.40
N PRO A 350 10.07 14.55 10.91
CA PRO A 350 10.77 14.05 12.09
C PRO A 350 12.29 14.05 11.91
N HIS A 351 12.79 13.46 10.81
CA HIS A 351 14.22 13.39 10.51
C HIS A 351 14.82 14.80 10.36
N ARG A 352 14.08 15.70 9.69
CA ARG A 352 14.52 17.08 9.46
C ARG A 352 14.55 17.93 10.73
N GLU A 353 13.57 17.81 11.62
CA GLU A 353 13.59 18.49 12.92
C GLU A 353 14.74 17.98 13.79
N PHE A 354 14.92 16.66 13.84
CA PHE A 354 15.93 15.98 14.65
C PHE A 354 17.37 16.37 14.29
N LEU A 355 17.66 16.64 13.00
CA LEU A 355 18.96 17.18 12.55
C LEU A 355 19.03 18.72 12.52
N GLY A 356 18.06 19.43 13.11
CA GLY A 356 18.03 20.90 13.16
C GLY A 356 17.71 21.60 11.83
N GLY A 357 17.24 20.86 10.82
CA GLY A 357 17.05 21.31 9.43
C GLY A 357 15.89 22.27 9.15
N TYR A 358 15.36 22.95 10.17
CA TYR A 358 14.32 23.97 10.07
C TYR A 358 14.79 25.31 10.66
N ALA A 359 14.70 26.38 9.87
CA ALA A 359 14.91 27.73 10.38
C ALA A 359 13.72 28.20 11.26
N PRO A 360 13.90 29.19 12.15
CA PRO A 360 12.83 29.68 13.02
C PRO A 360 11.57 30.08 12.24
N GLY A 361 10.45 29.43 12.56
CA GLY A 361 9.15 29.62 11.89
C GLY A 361 8.90 28.73 10.66
N GLU A 362 9.87 27.92 10.21
CA GLU A 362 9.62 26.91 9.17
C GLU A 362 8.88 25.67 9.70
N LEU A 363 9.01 25.38 11.00
CA LEU A 363 8.24 24.36 11.72
C LEU A 363 7.32 25.06 12.72
N VAL A 364 6.02 24.72 12.69
CA VAL A 364 5.02 25.24 13.64
C VAL A 364 4.47 24.10 14.49
N THR A 365 4.50 24.24 15.81
CA THR A 365 3.98 23.22 16.74
C THR A 365 2.55 23.55 17.20
N VAL A 366 1.61 22.62 17.00
CA VAL A 366 0.20 22.73 17.42
C VAL A 366 -0.04 21.85 18.65
N THR A 367 -0.64 22.43 19.69
CA THR A 367 -0.88 21.79 21.00
C THR A 367 -2.14 22.34 21.68
N GLY A 368 -2.50 21.77 22.83
CA GLY A 368 -3.31 22.46 23.85
C GLY A 368 -4.83 22.44 23.63
N ASN A 369 -5.37 21.37 23.02
CA ASN A 369 -6.80 21.22 22.75
C ASN A 369 -7.38 22.33 21.84
N THR A 370 -6.58 22.81 20.88
CA THR A 370 -6.96 23.89 19.95
C THR A 370 -7.03 23.43 18.50
N ALA A 371 -7.96 24.02 17.74
CA ALA A 371 -8.01 23.98 16.29
C ALA A 371 -7.27 25.20 15.72
N GLN A 372 -6.33 24.98 14.81
CA GLN A 372 -5.51 26.00 14.18
C GLN A 372 -5.46 25.80 12.66
N THR A 373 -5.77 26.85 11.90
CA THR A 373 -5.68 26.82 10.43
C THR A 373 -4.39 27.50 9.99
N ILE A 374 -3.54 26.75 9.30
CA ILE A 374 -2.17 27.12 8.93
C ILE A 374 -2.00 27.00 7.41
N THR A 375 -1.27 27.93 6.80
CA THR A 375 -0.85 27.82 5.40
C THR A 375 0.50 27.11 5.34
N LEU A 376 0.48 25.83 5.01
CA LEU A 376 1.62 24.95 4.84
C LEU A 376 2.22 25.14 3.43
N ALA A 377 3.47 25.56 3.35
CA ALA A 377 4.26 25.64 2.12
C ALA A 377 4.85 24.27 1.77
N ALA A 378 5.15 24.07 0.48
CA ALA A 378 5.79 22.85 0.00
C ALA A 378 7.18 22.62 0.64
N ALA A 379 7.51 21.35 0.92
CA ALA A 379 8.73 20.97 1.62
C ALA A 379 10.02 21.38 0.87
N ASP A 380 10.01 21.32 -0.46
CA ASP A 380 11.08 21.78 -1.34
C ASP A 380 11.20 23.31 -1.44
N GLY A 381 10.28 24.06 -0.81
CA GLY A 381 10.30 25.51 -0.73
C GLY A 381 11.45 26.06 0.13
N ALA A 382 11.82 27.31 -0.13
CA ALA A 382 12.92 27.98 0.57
C ALA A 382 12.51 28.78 1.83
N SER A 383 11.21 28.95 2.08
CA SER A 383 10.68 29.73 3.21
C SER A 383 9.19 29.45 3.48
N GLY A 384 8.63 30.04 4.54
CA GLY A 384 7.28 29.78 5.02
C GLY A 384 7.22 28.60 5.99
N VAL A 385 6.03 28.26 6.50
CA VAL A 385 5.83 27.07 7.32
C VAL A 385 5.92 25.85 6.40
N ARG A 386 7.03 25.11 6.43
CA ARG A 386 7.30 23.94 5.58
C ARG A 386 6.92 22.61 6.25
N ALA A 387 6.68 22.62 7.56
CA ALA A 387 6.03 21.52 8.28
C ALA A 387 5.22 22.01 9.49
N ILE A 388 4.25 21.20 9.91
CA ILE A 388 3.48 21.39 11.15
C ILE A 388 3.68 20.16 12.03
N LYS A 389 4.01 20.34 13.31
CA LYS A 389 4.14 19.28 14.32
C LYS A 389 2.96 19.33 15.28
N ALA A 390 2.04 18.38 15.18
CA ALA A 390 0.93 18.21 16.10
C ALA A 390 1.33 17.22 17.20
N ILE A 391 1.16 17.61 18.47
CA ILE A 391 1.34 16.69 19.60
C ILE A 391 -0.03 16.18 20.05
N ASP A 392 -0.17 14.87 20.13
CA ASP A 392 -1.36 14.22 20.65
C ASP A 392 -1.42 14.40 22.19
N PRO A 393 -2.44 15.07 22.74
CA PRO A 393 -2.58 15.23 24.19
C PRO A 393 -3.09 13.97 24.91
N VAL A 394 -3.43 12.89 24.19
CA VAL A 394 -3.81 11.59 24.74
C VAL A 394 -2.59 10.66 24.82
N SER A 395 -1.97 10.34 23.68
CA SER A 395 -0.82 9.41 23.63
C SER A 395 0.54 10.07 23.87
N GLY A 396 0.64 11.40 23.72
CA GLY A 396 1.92 12.13 23.72
C GLY A 396 2.71 12.03 22.40
N ALA A 397 2.23 11.27 21.41
CA ALA A 397 2.94 11.06 20.15
C ALA A 397 2.96 12.33 19.27
N ALA A 398 4.03 12.48 18.49
CA ALA A 398 4.21 13.58 17.55
C ALA A 398 3.90 13.14 16.11
N TYR A 399 2.93 13.80 15.50
CA TYR A 399 2.53 13.63 14.11
C TYR A 399 2.85 14.91 13.34
N TYR A 400 3.31 14.76 12.13
CA TYR A 400 3.86 15.84 11.32
C TYR A 400 3.14 15.94 10.01
N LEU A 401 2.94 17.15 9.53
CA LEU A 401 2.33 17.44 8.24
C LEU A 401 3.35 18.13 7.34
N GLU A 402 3.43 17.67 6.09
CA GLU A 402 4.26 18.25 5.04
C GLU A 402 3.51 18.28 3.71
N LEU A 403 3.88 19.21 2.83
CA LEU A 403 3.32 19.29 1.48
C LEU A 403 4.37 18.81 0.47
N ARG A 404 4.16 17.63 -0.12
CA ARG A 404 4.98 17.08 -1.22
C ARG A 404 4.34 17.41 -2.57
N ARG A 405 5.15 17.82 -3.54
CA ARG A 405 4.68 18.30 -4.87
C ARG A 405 5.55 17.88 -6.05
N GLY A 406 6.58 17.05 -5.82
CA GLY A 406 7.50 16.56 -6.85
C GLY A 406 8.27 17.67 -7.57
N ALA A 407 8.82 18.63 -6.82
CA ALA A 407 9.53 19.79 -7.36
C ALA A 407 10.78 20.12 -6.52
N GLY A 408 11.61 21.04 -7.01
CA GLY A 408 12.89 21.35 -6.36
C GLY A 408 13.82 20.13 -6.38
N ARG A 409 14.27 19.68 -5.21
CA ARG A 409 15.05 18.42 -5.09
C ARG A 409 14.23 17.20 -5.54
N ASP A 410 12.93 17.20 -5.27
CA ASP A 410 12.00 16.13 -5.64
C ASP A 410 11.52 16.21 -7.10
N ALA A 411 12.10 17.09 -7.94
CA ALA A 411 11.64 17.31 -9.31
C ALA A 411 11.69 16.05 -10.19
N ASN A 412 12.66 15.17 -9.91
CA ASN A 412 13.00 14.03 -10.76
C ASN A 412 12.81 12.65 -10.07
N THR A 413 12.38 12.63 -8.80
CA THR A 413 12.23 11.40 -7.98
C THR A 413 11.04 10.54 -8.44
N TYR A 414 11.03 9.24 -8.12
CA TYR A 414 10.04 8.28 -8.62
C TYR A 414 8.59 8.74 -8.48
N TYR A 415 8.19 9.24 -7.30
CA TYR A 415 6.82 9.72 -7.05
C TYR A 415 6.41 10.90 -7.97
N ALA A 416 7.38 11.65 -8.49
CA ALA A 416 7.19 12.82 -9.35
C ALA A 416 7.28 12.52 -10.86
N THR A 417 8.09 11.53 -11.26
CA THR A 417 8.43 11.25 -12.67
C THR A 417 8.03 9.87 -13.19
N GLY A 418 7.75 8.90 -12.31
CA GLY A 418 7.42 7.52 -12.66
C GLY A 418 6.28 7.39 -13.67
N THR A 419 6.29 6.32 -14.46
CA THR A 419 5.37 6.10 -15.59
C THR A 419 4.09 5.34 -15.21
N SER A 420 4.19 4.44 -14.24
CA SER A 420 3.13 3.55 -13.74
C SER A 420 3.15 3.52 -12.20
N CYS A 421 2.33 2.66 -11.60
CA CYS A 421 2.53 2.23 -10.21
C CYS A 421 3.44 1.00 -10.17
N PHE A 422 4.27 0.85 -9.13
CA PHE A 422 5.24 -0.25 -9.04
C PHE A 422 4.56 -1.63 -9.03
N ALA A 423 4.91 -2.53 -9.95
CA ALA A 423 4.30 -3.86 -10.05
C ALA A 423 4.75 -4.78 -8.89
N GLY A 424 3.90 -5.71 -8.45
CA GLY A 424 4.13 -6.54 -7.25
C GLY A 424 3.89 -5.83 -5.91
N TYR A 425 4.02 -4.50 -5.87
CA TYR A 425 3.76 -3.67 -4.68
C TYR A 425 2.70 -2.60 -5.00
N THR A 426 1.42 -2.93 -4.79
CA THR A 426 0.18 -2.18 -5.18
C THR A 426 -0.02 -0.80 -4.50
N MET A 427 1.05 -0.04 -4.30
CA MET A 427 1.16 0.96 -3.24
C MET A 427 1.75 2.31 -3.69
N TYR A 428 2.45 2.41 -4.82
CA TYR A 428 3.19 3.63 -5.19
C TYR A 428 2.84 4.14 -6.57
N CYS A 429 1.93 5.12 -6.66
CA CYS A 429 1.48 5.69 -7.93
C CYS A 429 2.00 7.12 -8.16
N ARG A 430 2.36 7.40 -9.42
CA ARG A 430 2.80 8.71 -9.91
C ARG A 430 1.85 9.85 -9.53
N GLY A 431 2.41 10.99 -9.11
CA GLY A 431 1.68 12.26 -9.08
C GLY A 431 0.79 12.49 -7.86
N ASP A 432 0.95 11.65 -6.83
CA ASP A 432 0.32 11.78 -5.52
C ASP A 432 0.90 13.00 -4.76
N PHE A 433 0.46 14.20 -5.17
CA PHE A 433 0.90 15.48 -4.63
C PHE A 433 -0.15 16.02 -3.66
N GLY A 434 0.23 16.33 -2.42
CA GLY A 434 -0.71 16.71 -1.37
C GLY A 434 -0.07 16.78 0.01
N VAL A 435 -0.91 16.83 1.04
CA VAL A 435 -0.46 16.93 2.44
C VAL A 435 -0.25 15.54 3.01
N ARG A 436 0.99 15.17 3.34
CA ARG A 436 1.30 13.89 3.96
C ARG A 436 1.19 14.00 5.47
N VAL A 437 0.88 12.87 6.14
CA VAL A 437 0.94 12.76 7.60
C VAL A 437 2.03 11.75 7.96
N VAL A 438 3.01 12.16 8.78
CA VAL A 438 4.17 11.35 9.15
C VAL A 438 4.31 11.29 10.66
N ARG A 439 4.43 10.11 11.25
CA ARG A 439 4.65 9.89 12.69
C ARG A 439 6.15 9.69 12.98
N ALA A 440 6.62 10.13 14.14
CA ALA A 440 7.96 9.82 14.64
C ALA A 440 7.97 8.54 15.49
N GLN A 441 9.02 7.72 15.38
CA GLN A 441 9.22 6.49 16.17
C GLN A 441 10.68 6.37 16.63
N SER A 442 10.89 5.96 17.88
CA SER A 442 12.21 5.89 18.52
C SER A 442 12.43 4.53 19.20
N THR A 443 12.06 3.45 18.52
CA THR A 443 12.15 2.06 19.03
C THR A 443 13.36 1.30 18.49
N ALA A 444 13.88 1.70 17.33
CA ALA A 444 15.20 1.33 16.84
C ALA A 444 16.29 2.18 17.54
N PRO A 445 17.59 1.86 17.38
CA PRO A 445 18.60 2.91 17.45
C PRO A 445 18.31 3.99 16.39
N GLY A 446 18.67 5.24 16.67
CA GLY A 446 18.31 6.38 15.82
C GLY A 446 16.87 6.86 15.99
N LEU A 447 16.39 7.65 15.03
CA LEU A 447 14.99 8.10 14.92
C LEU A 447 14.38 7.60 13.61
N ASP A 448 13.38 6.73 13.69
CA ASP A 448 12.54 6.35 12.56
C ASP A 448 11.47 7.42 12.29
N SER A 449 11.01 7.47 11.04
CA SER A 449 9.76 8.14 10.65
C SER A 449 8.85 7.17 9.92
N ILE A 450 7.53 7.35 10.05
CA ILE A 450 6.55 6.47 9.41
C ILE A 450 5.53 7.33 8.67
N THR A 451 5.43 7.16 7.36
CA THR A 451 4.32 7.77 6.62
C THR A 451 3.02 7.02 6.88
N LEU A 452 1.99 7.76 7.25
CA LEU A 452 0.62 7.27 7.39
C LEU A 452 -0.08 7.44 6.05
N ALA A 453 -0.91 6.46 5.70
CA ALA A 453 -1.56 6.39 4.39
C ALA A 453 -3.07 6.60 4.50
N GLY A 454 -3.65 7.07 3.40
CA GLY A 454 -5.09 7.17 3.18
C GLY A 454 -5.73 5.83 2.82
N PRO A 455 -6.97 5.87 2.29
CA PRO A 455 -7.70 4.67 1.92
C PRO A 455 -6.98 3.86 0.83
N TYR A 456 -7.17 2.54 0.88
CA TYR A 456 -6.61 1.59 -0.08
C TYR A 456 -7.67 1.10 -1.06
N ASN A 457 -7.33 1.02 -2.34
CA ASN A 457 -8.05 0.17 -3.29
C ASN A 457 -7.05 -0.80 -3.96
N THR A 458 -7.56 -1.83 -4.64
CA THR A 458 -6.75 -2.91 -5.24
C THR A 458 -5.71 -2.46 -6.27
N THR A 459 -5.74 -1.20 -6.72
CA THR A 459 -4.82 -0.63 -7.72
C THR A 459 -3.94 0.51 -7.21
N ARG A 460 -4.26 1.12 -6.05
CA ARG A 460 -3.56 2.31 -5.53
C ARG A 460 -3.73 2.47 -4.01
N LYS A 461 -2.65 2.94 -3.38
CA LYS A 461 -2.60 3.46 -2.02
C LYS A 461 -2.15 4.92 -2.06
N ASP A 462 -2.80 5.78 -1.27
CA ASP A 462 -2.53 7.23 -1.26
C ASP A 462 -1.69 7.59 -0.03
N PHE A 463 -0.62 8.35 -0.23
CA PHE A 463 0.27 8.85 0.84
C PHE A 463 0.21 10.38 0.98
N ALA A 464 -0.57 11.08 0.16
CA ALA A 464 -0.70 12.53 0.20
C ALA A 464 -2.18 12.99 0.12
N MET A 465 -2.70 13.53 1.22
CA MET A 465 -4.08 14.00 1.35
C MET A 465 -4.44 15.07 0.33
N GLN A 466 -5.61 14.95 -0.28
CA GLN A 466 -6.18 15.91 -1.23
C GLN A 466 -7.10 16.95 -0.58
N ALA A 467 -7.42 18.02 -1.31
CA ALA A 467 -8.25 19.11 -0.80
C ALA A 467 -9.70 18.66 -0.51
N GLY A 468 -10.09 18.73 0.76
CA GLY A 468 -11.36 18.27 1.29
C GLY A 468 -11.19 17.21 2.38
N GLU A 469 -10.18 16.36 2.23
CA GLU A 469 -9.91 15.16 3.04
C GLU A 469 -9.53 15.46 4.49
N ARG A 470 -9.72 14.46 5.36
CA ARG A 470 -9.51 14.55 6.81
C ARG A 470 -8.74 13.35 7.33
N PHE A 471 -7.79 13.58 8.22
CA PHE A 471 -7.08 12.55 8.98
C PHE A 471 -7.43 12.63 10.47
N ALA A 472 -7.39 11.50 11.17
CA ALA A 472 -7.40 11.41 12.62
C ALA A 472 -6.56 10.20 13.07
N ASN A 473 -5.82 10.34 14.18
CA ASN A 473 -5.06 9.23 14.77
C ASN A 473 -5.97 8.35 15.66
N TYR A 474 -5.60 7.10 15.97
CA TYR A 474 -6.48 6.14 16.65
C TYR A 474 -7.14 6.65 17.96
N ASP A 475 -6.37 7.27 18.86
CA ASP A 475 -6.89 7.85 20.12
C ASP A 475 -7.65 9.18 19.91
N CYS A 476 -7.63 9.70 18.68
CA CYS A 476 -8.27 10.91 18.21
C CYS A 476 -8.00 12.17 19.04
N GLY A 477 -6.82 12.25 19.65
CA GLY A 477 -6.27 13.49 20.17
C GLY A 477 -5.72 14.42 19.09
N ILE A 478 -5.64 13.97 17.83
CA ILE A 478 -5.36 14.81 16.65
C ILE A 478 -6.39 14.56 15.56
N SER A 479 -6.85 15.62 14.92
CA SER A 479 -7.53 15.58 13.61
C SER A 479 -7.01 16.65 12.67
N VAL A 480 -6.73 16.29 11.42
CA VAL A 480 -6.23 17.15 10.34
C VAL A 480 -7.29 17.28 9.25
N ARG A 481 -7.36 18.43 8.58
CA ARG A 481 -8.14 18.61 7.34
C ARG A 481 -7.39 19.48 6.34
N VAL A 482 -7.26 19.02 5.10
CA VAL A 482 -6.81 19.87 3.99
C VAL A 482 -8.03 20.66 3.50
N ASN A 483 -8.02 21.99 3.67
CA ASN A 483 -9.14 22.84 3.25
C ASN A 483 -9.07 23.19 1.76
N SER A 484 -7.88 23.50 1.24
CA SER A 484 -7.64 23.90 -0.14
C SER A 484 -6.15 23.93 -0.49
N PHE A 485 -5.82 23.84 -1.78
CA PHE A 485 -4.48 24.12 -2.31
C PHE A 485 -4.45 25.46 -3.08
N ALA A 486 -3.31 26.15 -3.04
CA ALA A 486 -2.94 27.13 -4.04
C ALA A 486 -1.92 26.50 -5.00
N LEU A 487 -2.26 26.45 -6.29
CA LEU A 487 -1.46 25.77 -7.31
C LEU A 487 -0.45 26.69 -7.97
N THR A 488 0.65 26.13 -8.48
CA THR A 488 1.63 26.79 -9.35
C THR A 488 2.13 25.76 -10.35
N GLY A 489 2.00 26.03 -11.66
CA GLY A 489 2.34 25.05 -12.70
C GLY A 489 1.53 23.75 -12.60
N GLY A 490 0.29 23.81 -12.10
CA GLY A 490 -0.59 22.65 -11.88
C GLY A 490 -0.30 21.86 -10.59
N ARG A 491 0.77 22.17 -9.86
CA ARG A 491 1.19 21.45 -8.63
C ARG A 491 0.89 22.29 -7.38
N PRO A 492 0.57 21.70 -6.21
CA PRO A 492 0.26 22.46 -5.01
C PRO A 492 1.52 23.13 -4.44
N ALA A 493 1.53 24.46 -4.36
CA ALA A 493 2.64 25.25 -3.83
C ALA A 493 2.45 25.61 -2.34
N THR A 494 1.20 25.81 -1.93
CA THR A 494 0.80 25.85 -0.52
C THR A 494 -0.53 25.12 -0.32
N ALA A 495 -0.76 24.61 0.88
CA ALA A 495 -2.01 24.03 1.35
C ALA A 495 -2.52 24.85 2.53
N ASN A 496 -3.81 25.17 2.55
CA ASN A 496 -4.48 25.64 3.75
C ASN A 496 -4.98 24.41 4.53
N VAL A 497 -4.47 24.20 5.74
CA VAL A 497 -4.70 23.00 6.53
C VAL A 497 -5.21 23.39 7.91
N THR A 498 -6.29 22.77 8.37
CA THR A 498 -6.72 22.88 9.77
C THR A 498 -6.20 21.68 10.54
N VAL A 499 -5.40 21.92 11.57
CA VAL A 499 -4.92 20.93 12.52
C VAL A 499 -5.62 21.18 13.86
N THR A 500 -6.25 20.16 14.42
CA THR A 500 -6.87 20.23 15.75
C THR A 500 -6.23 19.21 16.66
N THR A 501 -5.88 19.65 17.87
CA THR A 501 -5.48 18.77 18.97
C THR A 501 -6.61 18.69 20.00
N GLY A 502 -6.61 17.64 20.82
CA GLY A 502 -7.63 17.37 21.85
C GLY A 502 -8.60 16.28 21.43
N THR A 503 -9.14 15.53 22.41
CA THR A 503 -9.93 14.31 22.19
C THR A 503 -11.20 14.57 21.38
N GLN A 504 -11.17 14.24 20.08
CA GLN A 504 -12.29 14.35 19.14
C GLN A 504 -13.28 13.18 19.32
N ALA A 505 -13.88 13.09 20.51
CA ALA A 505 -14.79 12.02 20.90
C ALA A 505 -16.05 11.89 20.02
N ALA A 506 -16.28 12.80 19.06
CA ALA A 506 -17.38 12.74 18.08
C ALA A 506 -16.94 12.30 16.66
N LEU A 507 -15.65 12.07 16.42
CA LEU A 507 -15.12 11.63 15.12
C LEU A 507 -14.88 10.12 15.06
N CYS A 508 -14.55 9.46 16.18
CA CYS A 508 -13.91 8.15 16.16
C CYS A 508 -14.57 7.06 17.01
N LYS A 509 -15.77 7.30 17.55
CA LYS A 509 -16.52 6.17 18.12
C LYS A 509 -17.05 5.31 16.98
N PRO A 510 -17.01 3.96 17.10
CA PRO A 510 -17.63 3.04 16.16
C PRO A 510 -19.06 3.42 15.73
N ASN A 511 -19.91 3.81 16.69
CA ASN A 511 -21.27 4.29 16.40
C ASN A 511 -21.30 5.64 15.68
N ASP A 512 -20.42 6.58 16.03
CA ASP A 512 -20.40 7.93 15.47
C ASP A 512 -19.94 7.88 13.99
N LEU A 513 -18.97 7.02 13.66
CA LEU A 513 -18.56 6.70 12.29
C LEU A 513 -19.71 6.04 11.51
N PHE A 514 -20.31 4.99 12.08
CA PHE A 514 -21.46 4.28 11.51
C PHE A 514 -22.64 5.22 11.19
N ILE A 515 -22.94 6.17 12.07
CA ILE A 515 -23.99 7.19 11.85
C ILE A 515 -23.61 8.13 10.70
N ARG A 516 -22.35 8.57 10.61
CA ARG A 516 -21.87 9.45 9.53
C ARG A 516 -21.96 8.75 8.18
N GLN A 517 -21.46 7.52 8.09
CA GLN A 517 -21.48 6.77 6.84
C GLN A 517 -22.91 6.37 6.43
N ALA A 518 -23.78 5.97 7.37
CA ALA A 518 -25.18 5.69 7.06
C ALA A 518 -25.95 6.92 6.56
N ILE A 519 -25.68 8.11 7.10
CA ILE A 519 -26.29 9.35 6.61
C ILE A 519 -25.75 9.72 5.21
N ARG A 520 -24.48 9.43 4.89
CA ARG A 520 -23.95 9.54 3.51
C ARG A 520 -24.59 8.53 2.57
N ASP A 521 -24.57 7.24 2.92
CA ASP A 521 -25.03 6.14 2.08
C ASP A 521 -26.53 6.19 1.82
N PHE A 522 -27.36 6.51 2.82
CA PHE A 522 -28.79 6.64 2.62
C PHE A 522 -29.08 8.04 2.05
N LEU A 523 -28.86 9.11 2.81
CA LEU A 523 -29.39 10.45 2.50
C LEU A 523 -28.57 11.23 1.46
N GLY A 524 -27.35 10.80 1.12
CA GLY A 524 -26.51 11.46 0.12
C GLY A 524 -25.84 12.75 0.61
N ARG A 525 -25.71 12.94 1.93
CA ARG A 525 -25.10 14.14 2.55
C ARG A 525 -24.30 13.80 3.79
N GLU A 526 -23.56 14.79 4.31
CA GLU A 526 -22.91 14.68 5.61
C GLU A 526 -23.90 14.75 6.79
N ALA A 527 -23.53 14.07 7.88
CA ALA A 527 -24.18 14.21 9.18
C ALA A 527 -23.69 15.47 9.92
N THR A 528 -24.62 16.28 10.42
CA THR A 528 -24.27 17.38 11.34
C THR A 528 -23.90 16.85 12.72
N THR A 529 -23.06 17.58 13.46
CA THR A 529 -22.67 17.20 14.83
C THR A 529 -23.87 17.03 15.77
N ALA A 530 -24.97 17.74 15.54
CA ALA A 530 -26.20 17.59 16.31
C ALA A 530 -26.90 16.24 16.01
N GLU A 531 -26.98 15.84 14.74
CA GLU A 531 -27.51 14.54 14.34
C GLU A 531 -26.63 13.39 14.85
N THR A 532 -25.30 13.48 14.71
CA THR A 532 -24.37 12.48 15.25
C THR A 532 -24.56 12.33 16.75
N ASN A 533 -24.52 13.43 17.53
CA ASN A 533 -24.70 13.37 18.98
C ASN A 533 -26.05 12.78 19.39
N TYR A 534 -27.14 13.12 18.69
CA TYR A 534 -28.47 12.56 18.95
C TYR A 534 -28.52 11.05 18.69
N TRP A 535 -28.08 10.61 17.51
CA TRP A 535 -28.12 9.20 17.14
C TRP A 535 -27.15 8.34 17.95
N SER A 536 -25.97 8.86 18.32
CA SER A 536 -25.04 8.14 19.21
C SER A 536 -25.62 7.95 20.60
N GLY A 537 -26.32 8.96 21.13
CA GLY A 537 -27.09 8.84 22.36
C GLY A 537 -28.26 7.87 22.26
N TRP A 538 -28.90 7.79 21.09
CA TRP A 538 -30.00 6.84 20.83
C TRP A 538 -29.50 5.39 20.72
N ILE A 539 -28.45 5.14 19.95
CA ILE A 539 -27.85 3.79 19.76
C ILE A 539 -27.24 3.27 21.07
N ALA A 540 -26.78 4.16 21.97
CA ALA A 540 -26.31 3.74 23.30
C ALA A 540 -27.37 3.00 24.14
N THR A 541 -28.67 3.09 23.79
CA THR A 541 -29.76 2.37 24.46
C THR A 541 -30.69 1.62 23.51
N ASN A 542 -30.40 1.54 22.21
CA ASN A 542 -31.28 0.94 21.19
C ASN A 542 -30.46 0.19 20.10
N PRO A 543 -31.00 -0.87 19.47
CA PRO A 543 -30.29 -1.59 18.41
C PRO A 543 -29.96 -0.69 17.21
N ARG A 544 -28.73 -0.82 16.66
CA ARG A 544 -28.27 -0.11 15.45
C ARG A 544 -29.24 -0.24 14.27
N ALA A 545 -29.87 -1.40 14.11
CA ALA A 545 -30.86 -1.67 13.07
C ALA A 545 -32.02 -0.66 13.07
N GLY A 546 -32.54 -0.32 14.25
CA GLY A 546 -33.63 0.65 14.41
C GLY A 546 -33.24 2.10 14.15
N PHE A 547 -31.96 2.40 13.84
CA PHE A 547 -31.52 3.67 13.26
C PHE A 547 -31.50 3.59 11.73
N ILE A 548 -30.99 2.49 11.15
CA ILE A 548 -31.07 2.22 9.71
C ILE A 548 -32.51 2.19 9.24
N GLU A 549 -33.42 1.49 9.93
CA GLU A 549 -34.87 1.48 9.64
C GLU A 549 -35.48 2.90 9.59
N ARG A 550 -34.99 3.82 10.41
CA ARG A 550 -35.47 5.22 10.48
C ARG A 550 -34.90 6.09 9.38
N LEU A 551 -33.65 5.88 8.98
CA LEU A 551 -33.11 6.47 7.74
C LEU A 551 -33.88 5.94 6.53
N ALA A 552 -34.08 4.62 6.49
CA ALA A 552 -34.70 3.89 5.39
C ALA A 552 -36.20 4.15 5.20
N THR A 553 -36.86 4.77 6.18
CA THR A 553 -38.28 5.20 6.08
C THR A 553 -38.45 6.71 6.18
N SER A 554 -37.34 7.46 6.21
CA SER A 554 -37.33 8.92 6.31
C SER A 554 -37.91 9.58 5.06
N ASP A 555 -38.55 10.74 5.25
CA ASP A 555 -38.97 11.60 4.15
C ASP A 555 -37.80 12.03 3.27
N GLU A 556 -36.65 12.33 3.86
CA GLU A 556 -35.45 12.76 3.14
C GLU A 556 -34.94 11.67 2.19
N TRP A 557 -34.85 10.41 2.63
CA TRP A 557 -34.36 9.35 1.76
C TRP A 557 -35.32 9.00 0.63
N VAL A 558 -36.62 8.83 0.93
CA VAL A 558 -37.60 8.49 -0.11
C VAL A 558 -37.73 9.63 -1.14
N GLN A 559 -37.66 10.89 -0.70
CA GLN A 559 -37.58 12.03 -1.61
C GLN A 559 -36.28 12.03 -2.42
N SER A 560 -35.15 11.57 -1.86
CA SER A 560 -33.90 11.42 -2.63
C SER A 560 -34.04 10.37 -3.76
N ILE A 561 -34.70 9.24 -3.51
CA ILE A 561 -34.97 8.19 -4.51
C ILE A 561 -35.87 8.74 -5.62
N VAL A 562 -36.94 9.43 -5.26
CA VAL A 562 -37.88 10.05 -6.21
C VAL A 562 -37.23 11.17 -7.03
N ASN A 563 -36.43 12.04 -6.39
CA ASN A 563 -35.64 13.06 -7.10
C ASN A 563 -34.63 12.43 -8.06
N ARG A 564 -34.04 11.29 -7.70
CA ARG A 564 -33.16 10.53 -8.58
C ARG A 564 -33.91 9.94 -9.79
N PHE A 565 -35.17 9.48 -9.64
CA PHE A 565 -35.98 9.12 -10.81
C PHE A 565 -36.28 10.32 -11.72
N TYR A 566 -36.59 11.50 -11.17
CA TYR A 566 -36.73 12.70 -12.00
C TYR A 566 -35.41 13.03 -12.74
N GLN A 567 -34.27 12.96 -12.07
CA GLN A 567 -32.98 13.34 -12.66
C GLN A 567 -32.43 12.29 -13.64
N ASP A 568 -32.35 11.02 -13.25
CA ASP A 568 -31.72 9.95 -14.04
C ASP A 568 -32.67 9.42 -15.15
N THR A 569 -33.99 9.47 -14.93
CA THR A 569 -34.99 9.00 -15.89
C THR A 569 -35.60 10.12 -16.73
N LEU A 570 -35.81 11.34 -16.20
CA LEU A 570 -36.44 12.45 -16.94
C LEU A 570 -35.49 13.64 -17.23
N GLY A 571 -34.24 13.60 -16.77
CA GLY A 571 -33.22 14.61 -17.08
C GLY A 571 -33.43 15.97 -16.39
N ARG A 572 -34.30 16.05 -15.39
CA ARG A 572 -34.71 17.30 -14.72
C ARG A 572 -34.96 17.11 -13.23
N PRO A 573 -34.98 18.17 -12.40
CA PRO A 573 -35.53 18.08 -11.05
C PRO A 573 -37.03 17.75 -11.05
N GLY A 574 -37.49 17.13 -9.97
CA GLY A 574 -38.90 16.98 -9.66
C GLY A 574 -39.50 18.28 -9.13
N ASP A 575 -40.80 18.51 -9.37
CA ASP A 575 -41.54 19.56 -8.69
C ASP A 575 -41.99 19.09 -7.29
N ALA A 576 -42.21 20.01 -6.37
CA ALA A 576 -42.53 19.68 -4.98
C ALA A 576 -43.80 18.81 -4.81
N ASN A 577 -44.80 18.97 -5.68
CA ASN A 577 -46.04 18.18 -5.61
C ASN A 577 -45.83 16.78 -6.18
N GLY A 578 -45.15 16.65 -7.30
CA GLY A 578 -44.77 15.37 -7.90
C GLY A 578 -43.85 14.55 -6.97
N VAL A 579 -42.83 15.18 -6.40
CA VAL A 579 -41.92 14.55 -5.43
C VAL A 579 -42.69 14.07 -4.19
N ALA A 580 -43.56 14.91 -3.62
CA ALA A 580 -44.39 14.52 -2.48
C ALA A 580 -45.39 13.40 -2.82
N PHE A 581 -45.99 13.42 -4.02
CA PHE A 581 -46.92 12.37 -4.47
C PHE A 581 -46.25 11.00 -4.53
N TRP A 582 -45.16 10.86 -5.30
CA TRP A 582 -44.46 9.58 -5.45
C TRP A 582 -43.84 9.11 -4.13
N SER A 583 -43.33 10.03 -3.30
CA SER A 583 -42.78 9.67 -1.99
C SER A 583 -43.85 9.09 -1.07
N ASN A 584 -45.08 9.62 -1.11
CA ASN A 584 -46.20 9.04 -0.37
C ASN A 584 -46.65 7.68 -0.91
N GLN A 585 -46.57 7.44 -2.23
CA GLN A 585 -46.87 6.11 -2.80
C GLN A 585 -45.93 5.03 -2.25
N ILE A 586 -44.62 5.34 -2.18
CA ILE A 586 -43.60 4.45 -1.63
C ILE A 586 -43.76 4.29 -0.11
N LYS A 587 -43.81 5.38 0.66
CA LYS A 587 -43.92 5.35 2.13
C LYS A 587 -45.18 4.67 2.67
N THR A 588 -46.23 4.52 1.86
CA THR A 588 -47.48 3.85 2.26
C THR A 588 -47.61 2.42 1.71
N GLY A 589 -46.60 1.92 0.98
CA GLY A 589 -46.65 0.60 0.33
C GLY A 589 -47.68 0.50 -0.80
N GLN A 590 -48.19 1.62 -1.31
CA GLN A 590 -49.16 1.65 -2.42
C GLN A 590 -48.48 1.36 -3.77
N MET A 591 -47.19 1.68 -3.89
CA MET A 591 -46.34 1.29 -5.02
C MET A 591 -44.93 1.00 -4.52
N SER A 592 -44.32 -0.09 -5.00
CA SER A 592 -42.89 -0.35 -4.80
C SER A 592 -42.02 0.68 -5.53
N VAL A 593 -40.76 0.83 -5.12
CA VAL A 593 -39.74 1.60 -5.83
C VAL A 593 -39.64 1.16 -7.30
N ALA A 594 -39.73 -0.14 -7.55
CA ALA A 594 -39.83 -0.72 -8.89
C ALA A 594 -41.08 -0.27 -9.67
N THR A 595 -42.25 -0.28 -9.03
CA THR A 595 -43.51 0.20 -9.65
C THR A 595 -43.42 1.68 -10.01
N VAL A 596 -42.89 2.53 -9.12
CA VAL A 596 -42.70 3.95 -9.39
C VAL A 596 -41.72 4.17 -10.53
N ALA A 597 -40.59 3.46 -10.57
CA ALA A 597 -39.67 3.54 -11.70
C ALA A 597 -40.37 3.17 -13.04
N ALA A 598 -41.16 2.09 -13.07
CA ALA A 598 -41.91 1.70 -14.26
C ALA A 598 -42.92 2.78 -14.72
N GLN A 599 -43.53 3.54 -13.79
CA GLN A 599 -44.38 4.71 -14.13
C GLN A 599 -43.57 5.82 -14.81
N PHE A 600 -42.35 6.12 -14.33
CA PHE A 600 -41.48 7.13 -14.95
C PHE A 600 -41.06 6.72 -16.37
N TYR A 601 -40.55 5.50 -16.55
CA TYR A 601 -40.11 4.98 -17.86
C TYR A 601 -41.25 4.82 -18.88
N SER A 602 -42.48 4.56 -18.44
CA SER A 602 -43.66 4.43 -19.32
C SER A 602 -44.44 5.74 -19.54
N SER A 603 -44.10 6.79 -18.79
CA SER A 603 -44.74 8.10 -18.85
C SER A 603 -44.74 8.69 -20.26
N ASN A 604 -45.70 9.58 -20.54
CA ASN A 604 -45.72 10.27 -21.83
C ASN A 604 -44.55 11.26 -21.98
N GLU A 605 -44.07 11.82 -20.86
CA GLU A 605 -42.90 12.70 -20.84
C GLU A 605 -41.64 11.95 -21.29
N TYR A 606 -41.36 10.78 -20.70
CA TYR A 606 -40.24 9.94 -21.10
C TYR A 606 -40.34 9.52 -22.56
N PHE A 607 -41.49 8.99 -22.99
CA PHE A 607 -41.69 8.49 -24.35
C PHE A 607 -41.46 9.56 -25.41
N VAL A 608 -41.98 10.78 -25.22
CA VAL A 608 -41.86 11.88 -26.19
C VAL A 608 -40.46 12.50 -26.16
N ASN A 609 -39.92 12.79 -24.99
CA ASN A 609 -38.72 13.62 -24.85
C ASN A 609 -37.40 12.84 -24.89
N ILE A 610 -37.41 11.55 -24.51
CA ILE A 610 -36.21 10.73 -24.31
C ILE A 610 -36.28 9.47 -25.18
N GLY A 611 -37.38 8.72 -25.10
CA GLY A 611 -37.64 7.50 -25.88
C GLY A 611 -37.87 7.71 -27.39
N GLY A 612 -37.52 8.86 -27.95
CA GLY A 612 -37.60 9.15 -29.39
C GLY A 612 -39.00 9.16 -30.01
N ASN A 613 -40.06 9.24 -29.19
CA ASN A 613 -41.47 9.34 -29.61
C ASN A 613 -41.99 8.20 -30.51
N THR A 614 -41.36 7.02 -30.50
CA THR A 614 -41.86 5.81 -31.17
C THR A 614 -41.70 4.57 -30.28
N ASN A 615 -42.53 3.55 -30.46
CA ASN A 615 -42.39 2.28 -29.73
C ASN A 615 -41.03 1.63 -29.97
N ALA A 616 -40.46 1.73 -31.18
CA ALA A 616 -39.20 1.09 -31.53
C ALA A 616 -37.99 1.79 -30.90
N THR A 617 -37.95 3.12 -30.89
CA THR A 617 -36.92 3.91 -30.21
C THR A 617 -37.04 3.76 -28.70
N TRP A 618 -38.25 3.84 -28.15
CA TRP A 618 -38.49 3.72 -26.70
C TRP A 618 -38.07 2.36 -26.15
N VAL A 619 -38.43 1.25 -26.82
CA VAL A 619 -37.95 -0.09 -26.43
C VAL A 619 -36.42 -0.18 -26.51
N THR A 620 -35.79 0.40 -27.55
CA THR A 620 -34.33 0.38 -27.70
C THR A 620 -33.62 1.11 -26.57
N ASP A 621 -34.15 2.28 -26.17
CA ASP A 621 -33.64 3.07 -25.06
C ASP A 621 -33.91 2.40 -23.70
N LEU A 622 -35.06 1.72 -23.49
CA LEU A 622 -35.26 0.89 -22.29
C LEU A 622 -34.19 -0.19 -22.13
N TYR A 623 -33.86 -0.92 -23.20
CA TYR A 623 -32.78 -1.92 -23.17
C TYR A 623 -31.44 -1.30 -22.74
N GLN A 624 -31.10 -0.12 -23.26
CA GLN A 624 -29.84 0.56 -22.95
C GLN A 624 -29.84 1.14 -21.52
N LYS A 625 -30.91 1.82 -21.11
CA LYS A 625 -31.03 2.51 -19.81
C LYS A 625 -31.27 1.57 -18.63
N LEU A 626 -32.02 0.49 -18.83
CA LEU A 626 -32.32 -0.48 -17.78
C LEU A 626 -31.29 -1.60 -17.74
N LEU A 627 -30.97 -2.20 -18.89
CA LEU A 627 -30.20 -3.46 -18.98
C LEU A 627 -28.76 -3.27 -19.50
N GLY A 628 -28.34 -2.04 -19.83
CA GLY A 628 -26.97 -1.74 -20.27
C GLY A 628 -26.58 -2.28 -21.66
N ARG A 629 -27.54 -2.83 -22.44
CA ARG A 629 -27.28 -3.50 -23.72
C ARG A 629 -28.17 -2.99 -24.85
N THR A 630 -27.75 -3.20 -26.10
CA THR A 630 -28.59 -2.94 -27.28
C THR A 630 -29.37 -4.21 -27.64
N PRO A 631 -30.67 -4.13 -27.98
CA PRO A 631 -31.46 -5.30 -28.33
C PRO A 631 -31.21 -5.77 -29.76
N SER A 632 -31.36 -7.08 -29.98
CA SER A 632 -31.55 -7.63 -31.32
C SER A 632 -32.80 -7.07 -31.99
N THR A 633 -32.83 -7.11 -33.33
CA THR A 633 -34.04 -6.76 -34.09
C THR A 633 -35.23 -7.64 -33.71
N SER A 634 -35.00 -8.90 -33.36
CA SER A 634 -36.03 -9.84 -32.90
C SER A 634 -36.67 -9.39 -31.58
N GLU A 635 -35.86 -9.09 -30.57
CA GLU A 635 -36.31 -8.60 -29.26
C GLU A 635 -37.11 -7.29 -29.37
N ARG A 636 -36.55 -6.31 -30.09
CA ARG A 636 -37.22 -5.01 -30.29
C ARG A 636 -38.55 -5.17 -31.01
N ASN A 637 -38.59 -5.97 -32.09
CA ASN A 637 -39.81 -6.20 -32.85
C ASN A 637 -40.87 -6.96 -32.05
N TYR A 638 -40.49 -7.87 -31.15
CA TYR A 638 -41.41 -8.55 -30.24
C TYR A 638 -42.16 -7.54 -29.35
N TRP A 639 -41.44 -6.70 -28.60
CA TRP A 639 -42.06 -5.72 -27.70
C TRP A 639 -42.88 -4.67 -28.46
N VAL A 640 -42.39 -4.19 -29.61
CA VAL A 640 -43.18 -3.30 -30.49
C VAL A 640 -44.46 -3.99 -30.95
N GLY A 641 -44.42 -5.31 -31.23
CA GLY A 641 -45.59 -6.12 -31.55
C GLY A 641 -46.60 -6.20 -30.40
N GLN A 642 -46.15 -6.46 -29.17
CA GLN A 642 -47.03 -6.50 -27.99
C GLN A 642 -47.80 -5.17 -27.79
N ILE A 643 -47.11 -4.04 -27.97
CA ILE A 643 -47.71 -2.70 -27.82
C ILE A 643 -48.66 -2.39 -28.99
N THR A 644 -48.23 -2.66 -30.22
CA THR A 644 -49.00 -2.31 -31.43
C THR A 644 -50.23 -3.21 -31.61
N GLY A 645 -50.17 -4.46 -31.15
CA GLY A 645 -51.30 -5.38 -31.08
C GLY A 645 -52.23 -5.16 -29.89
N GLY A 646 -51.93 -4.21 -28.99
CA GLY A 646 -52.74 -3.92 -27.80
C GLY A 646 -52.70 -4.98 -26.70
N ALA A 647 -51.79 -5.97 -26.78
CA ALA A 647 -51.61 -7.02 -25.79
C ALA A 647 -50.93 -6.52 -24.51
N MET A 648 -50.10 -5.47 -24.62
CA MET A 648 -49.49 -4.77 -23.48
C MET A 648 -49.48 -3.26 -23.70
N ASN A 649 -49.62 -2.49 -22.62
CA ASN A 649 -49.37 -1.05 -22.62
C ASN A 649 -47.91 -0.73 -22.20
N ARG A 650 -47.48 0.54 -22.33
CA ARG A 650 -46.11 0.95 -21.97
C ARG A 650 -45.75 0.68 -20.50
N LEU A 651 -46.70 0.77 -19.55
CA LEU A 651 -46.42 0.49 -18.14
C LEU A 651 -46.14 -0.99 -17.91
N GLN A 652 -46.91 -1.88 -18.53
CA GLN A 652 -46.67 -3.32 -18.47
C GLN A 652 -45.31 -3.68 -19.06
N VAL A 653 -44.94 -3.12 -20.23
CA VAL A 653 -43.61 -3.35 -20.83
C VAL A 653 -42.49 -2.78 -19.95
N ALA A 654 -42.62 -1.56 -19.42
CA ALA A 654 -41.62 -0.99 -18.52
C ALA A 654 -41.45 -1.83 -17.23
N SER A 655 -42.55 -2.36 -16.68
CA SER A 655 -42.52 -3.27 -15.54
C SER A 655 -41.80 -4.58 -15.90
N TYR A 656 -42.11 -5.22 -17.04
CA TYR A 656 -41.39 -6.43 -17.48
C TYR A 656 -39.87 -6.24 -17.63
N PHE A 657 -39.41 -5.05 -18.02
CA PHE A 657 -37.98 -4.73 -18.04
C PHE A 657 -37.43 -4.49 -16.63
N TYR A 658 -38.15 -3.74 -15.79
CA TYR A 658 -37.68 -3.40 -14.45
C TYR A 658 -37.65 -4.61 -13.50
N ASP A 659 -38.61 -5.52 -13.66
CA ASP A 659 -38.74 -6.77 -12.93
C ASP A 659 -38.04 -7.93 -13.64
N SER A 660 -37.28 -7.68 -14.71
CA SER A 660 -36.42 -8.71 -15.34
C SER A 660 -35.30 -9.14 -14.40
N VAL A 661 -34.89 -10.42 -14.46
CA VAL A 661 -33.74 -10.91 -13.65
C VAL A 661 -32.45 -10.13 -13.96
N GLU A 662 -32.27 -9.70 -15.22
CA GLU A 662 -31.19 -8.79 -15.63
C GLU A 662 -31.25 -7.47 -14.84
N LYS A 663 -32.40 -6.81 -14.76
CA LYS A 663 -32.50 -5.55 -14.01
C LYS A 663 -32.39 -5.75 -12.51
N ARG A 664 -33.07 -6.75 -11.93
CA ARG A 664 -33.03 -7.02 -10.47
C ARG A 664 -31.58 -7.27 -10.02
N ARG A 665 -30.80 -8.05 -10.78
CA ARG A 665 -29.35 -8.21 -10.59
C ARG A 665 -28.58 -6.88 -10.59
N LEU A 666 -28.81 -6.02 -11.59
CA LEU A 666 -28.17 -4.69 -11.63
C LEU A 666 -28.57 -3.79 -10.44
N ARG A 667 -29.77 -3.94 -9.85
CA ARG A 667 -30.16 -3.21 -8.63
C ARG A 667 -29.49 -3.78 -7.37
N VAL A 668 -29.39 -5.10 -7.27
CA VAL A 668 -28.62 -5.79 -6.21
C VAL A 668 -27.18 -5.29 -6.20
N ASN A 669 -26.47 -5.30 -7.34
CA ASN A 669 -25.09 -4.82 -7.37
C ASN A 669 -24.97 -3.31 -7.05
N ALA A 670 -25.89 -2.46 -7.52
CA ALA A 670 -25.88 -1.04 -7.16
C ALA A 670 -26.12 -0.77 -5.65
N LEU A 671 -26.85 -1.65 -4.95
CA LEU A 671 -27.01 -1.60 -3.50
C LEU A 671 -25.79 -2.17 -2.77
N TYR A 672 -25.21 -3.27 -3.26
CA TYR A 672 -23.98 -3.87 -2.74
C TYR A 672 -22.77 -2.92 -2.87
N GLU A 673 -22.59 -2.25 -4.01
CA GLU A 673 -21.57 -1.21 -4.21
C GLU A 673 -21.75 -0.06 -3.22
N ARG A 674 -22.99 0.47 -3.12
CA ARG A 674 -23.30 1.66 -2.31
C ARG A 674 -23.23 1.40 -0.80
N LEU A 675 -23.66 0.23 -0.34
CA LEU A 675 -23.76 -0.10 1.08
C LEU A 675 -22.58 -0.93 1.59
N LEU A 676 -21.99 -1.81 0.79
CA LEU A 676 -20.96 -2.77 1.22
C LEU A 676 -19.62 -2.57 0.48
N GLY A 677 -19.52 -1.60 -0.43
CA GLY A 677 -18.25 -1.23 -1.09
C GLY A 677 -17.74 -2.23 -2.13
N ARG A 678 -18.56 -3.21 -2.53
CA ARG A 678 -18.17 -4.33 -3.41
C ARG A 678 -19.32 -4.73 -4.34
N THR A 679 -19.02 -5.34 -5.47
CA THR A 679 -20.01 -6.02 -6.31
C THR A 679 -20.22 -7.47 -5.86
N LEU A 680 -21.25 -8.13 -6.43
CA LEU A 680 -21.32 -9.58 -6.51
C LEU A 680 -20.95 -10.05 -7.92
N ALA A 681 -20.24 -11.16 -8.01
CA ALA A 681 -19.92 -11.87 -9.24
C ALA A 681 -21.15 -12.59 -9.81
N SER A 682 -21.15 -12.88 -11.11
CA SER A 682 -22.23 -13.63 -11.77
C SER A 682 -22.39 -15.07 -11.25
N THR A 683 -21.34 -15.60 -10.63
CA THR A 683 -21.23 -16.92 -9.97
C THR A 683 -21.68 -16.92 -8.51
N ASP A 684 -21.82 -15.75 -7.86
CA ASP A 684 -22.16 -15.69 -6.44
C ASP A 684 -23.60 -16.18 -6.19
N SER A 685 -23.75 -17.14 -5.28
CA SER A 685 -25.05 -17.67 -4.85
C SER A 685 -25.97 -16.56 -4.31
N GLY A 686 -25.39 -15.57 -3.63
CA GLY A 686 -26.09 -14.37 -3.16
C GLY A 686 -26.66 -13.51 -4.30
N TYR A 687 -26.03 -13.47 -5.47
CA TYR A 687 -26.47 -12.62 -6.59
C TYR A 687 -27.73 -13.16 -7.27
N ALA A 688 -27.86 -14.48 -7.35
CA ALA A 688 -29.11 -15.12 -7.73
C ALA A 688 -30.18 -14.96 -6.64
N TYR A 689 -29.83 -15.23 -5.38
CA TYR A 689 -30.75 -15.16 -4.23
C TYR A 689 -31.42 -13.78 -4.08
N TRP A 690 -30.64 -12.70 -3.98
CA TRP A 690 -31.20 -11.36 -3.81
C TRP A 690 -31.96 -10.87 -5.05
N ALA A 691 -31.53 -11.27 -6.24
CA ALA A 691 -32.26 -10.94 -7.46
C ALA A 691 -33.66 -11.58 -7.47
N ASP A 692 -33.82 -12.82 -6.99
CA ASP A 692 -35.14 -13.46 -6.91
C ASP A 692 -35.94 -13.04 -5.66
N TRP A 693 -35.28 -12.62 -4.58
CA TRP A 693 -35.93 -12.00 -3.41
C TRP A 693 -36.73 -10.74 -3.79
N LEU A 694 -36.16 -9.90 -4.68
CA LEU A 694 -36.80 -8.72 -5.29
C LEU A 694 -37.98 -9.03 -6.24
N LEU A 695 -38.46 -10.29 -6.34
CA LEU A 695 -39.79 -10.59 -6.90
C LEU A 695 -40.94 -10.26 -5.94
N THR A 696 -40.65 -10.16 -4.65
CA THR A 696 -41.67 -10.19 -3.57
C THR A 696 -41.46 -9.14 -2.47
N HIS A 697 -40.36 -8.38 -2.56
CA HIS A 697 -39.91 -7.39 -1.58
C HIS A 697 -39.35 -6.16 -2.30
N ASP A 698 -39.23 -5.03 -1.59
CA ASP A 698 -38.77 -3.76 -2.15
C ASP A 698 -37.23 -3.57 -2.07
N ASP A 699 -36.69 -2.75 -2.97
CA ASP A 699 -35.30 -2.28 -2.93
C ASP A 699 -34.94 -1.56 -1.62
N ILE A 700 -35.91 -0.87 -1.00
CA ILE A 700 -35.80 -0.28 0.34
C ILE A 700 -35.59 -1.36 1.41
N GLU A 701 -36.34 -2.46 1.33
CA GLU A 701 -36.25 -3.56 2.29
C GLU A 701 -34.91 -4.29 2.12
N LEU A 702 -34.45 -4.48 0.87
CA LEU A 702 -33.11 -5.04 0.60
C LEU A 702 -32.01 -4.14 1.19
N ALA A 703 -32.11 -2.82 1.02
CA ALA A 703 -31.14 -1.88 1.58
C ALA A 703 -31.09 -1.93 3.11
N VAL A 704 -32.24 -2.07 3.80
CA VAL A 704 -32.27 -2.30 5.25
C VAL A 704 -31.62 -3.64 5.60
N VAL A 705 -31.97 -4.72 4.90
CA VAL A 705 -31.42 -6.06 5.17
C VAL A 705 -29.90 -6.08 5.01
N LEU A 706 -29.35 -5.50 3.93
CA LEU A 706 -27.90 -5.39 3.72
C LEU A 706 -27.21 -4.52 4.78
N ALA A 707 -27.84 -3.44 5.23
CA ALA A 707 -27.28 -2.54 6.24
C ALA A 707 -27.51 -2.98 7.70
N THR A 708 -28.19 -4.10 7.95
CA THR A 708 -28.52 -4.60 9.30
C THR A 708 -28.22 -6.08 9.56
N THR A 709 -27.97 -6.88 8.52
CA THR A 709 -27.67 -8.32 8.67
C THR A 709 -26.20 -8.54 8.98
N GLY A 710 -25.92 -9.02 10.19
CA GLY A 710 -24.54 -9.20 10.68
C GLY A 710 -23.83 -7.87 10.97
N ASP A 711 -22.50 -7.91 10.99
CA ASP A 711 -21.67 -6.73 11.23
C ASP A 711 -20.98 -6.19 9.95
N GLU A 712 -21.17 -6.79 8.77
CA GLU A 712 -20.46 -6.39 7.52
C GLU A 712 -20.65 -4.89 7.21
N TYR A 713 -21.89 -4.42 7.14
CA TYR A 713 -22.19 -3.00 6.95
C TYR A 713 -21.65 -2.13 8.10
N TYR A 714 -21.72 -2.59 9.34
CA TYR A 714 -21.25 -1.82 10.50
C TYR A 714 -19.73 -1.67 10.52
N ILE A 715 -18.99 -2.71 10.14
CA ILE A 715 -17.52 -2.69 9.99
C ILE A 715 -17.15 -1.75 8.83
N ARG A 716 -17.76 -1.92 7.66
CA ARG A 716 -17.54 -1.04 6.50
C ARG A 716 -17.96 0.41 6.78
N ALA A 717 -18.96 0.65 7.63
CA ALA A 717 -19.36 2.00 8.03
C ALA A 717 -18.41 2.65 9.06
N GLN A 718 -17.41 1.90 9.57
CA GLN A 718 -16.26 2.41 10.33
C GLN A 718 -15.02 2.60 9.45
N THR A 719 -15.05 2.22 8.16
CA THR A 719 -14.01 2.50 7.16
C THR A 719 -14.49 3.57 6.19
N PRO A 720 -14.10 4.85 6.37
CA PRO A 720 -14.50 5.90 5.43
C PRO A 720 -13.99 5.66 4.00
N HIS A 721 -14.86 5.98 3.04
CA HIS A 721 -14.64 5.90 1.59
C HIS A 721 -14.65 7.29 0.96
#